data_AF-A0A397BDQ5-F1
#
_entry.id   AF-A0A397BDQ5-F1
#
_cell.length_a   1.000
_cell.length_b   1.000
_cell.length_c   1.000
_cell.angle_alpha   90.00
_cell.angle_beta   90.00
_cell.angle_gamma   90.00
#
_symmetry.space_group_name_H-M   'P 1'
#
loop_
_entity.id
_entity.type
_entity.pdbx_description
1 polymer ?
#
loop_
_entity_poly.entity_id
_entity_poly.type
_entity_poly.pdbx_seq_one_letter_code
_entity_poly.pdbx_strand_id
1 'polypeptide(L)'
;MVLEGATVARSLYDENLRLQERLDAQELEIEELLMEKTRLKRKEMRALYRQRMVYRHPAVVLEEPTASDETFDFDRREMQIILMEDAYDSMLRMVDNGMNEVSEDDVDVVDSYHSLYRFHRQWHPHPNSDVPIKSQNISMYDEPWKSLLDAYANGNPNKFKYLSSWIRYMLLGGSIGPAAAPAQFPAGVELSFLSKEIFEGFSRILVPALQEHRPDLNVHVFSKTVVDCTLRIVVMPKHRLHAKKSEQHEGGQPAAGLPVFIPDKEHVWLPASVKGIEGSVVTVKVEDVETGGAPVANMSLGASVVGKVVSVDLSKTDVINVIQARTVKSSTANTSISLPLQNKVMTKTHGFEDMISVDHLHEGAILYNLRQHTYTGKICIAVNPYQWLRLYSPETMQLYMDGSRENKAPHVYAVSMESFFHMRTHTINQSILVSGESGAGKTETTKIMMNHVATLASTSDMSIIQRIIQSNPLLESFGNAATARNDNSSRFGKFTELQFDVRGHLMGARAHTYLLEKSRVTHQAPGERTFHILYQVLAEASTLPHLHLDASRRYRYVQQDPADKVKLEHSWADTQNGLTIVGIADAMQSDLLRVLAAILHLGESDFEMVEGDVDSSQVADAAVLATAADLLGLPVAHLEKVLTFRSVIVGREVISKPMTVDQARDCRDAVAKSLYSSLFTWLVDQINAAIGVGHASHFIGILDIFGFEAFVHNSFEQLCINYANEKLQQKFVQDVLKTVQVEYEEEGISWHHVTFADNQDVLDLIEGRLGVLSLLNEESSLATGTDASFAHKLSAVMDNHARFETPRLHSSAFIILHYAGKVLYDTNGFLDKHRDALLPDIKKVLGESSVHLVRTMFPTDMASSSHRSLHRQSSSSATHHHAKRGPGVAATRAVTVGTQFKESLARLMDKISHTNVHYVRCIKPNSVKSPHAFHHESIVDQLRCAGVIEAIRVSRSAYPSRLPHVDCIKRYAILAPAALARRLLAEVDFVADPKAQCSDLMGNLFPHGHIVDYQVGLSRVYFRESILDDLDKRRGVALRRFAIRIQTTVKMFLARRRFVKQRAAIVVVQARGRGFVQRSRFRR
;
A
#
# COMPACT_ATOMS: atom_id res chain seq x y z
N MET A 1 67.86 -10.30 44.08
CA MET A 1 67.13 -11.53 43.67
C MET A 1 66.08 -12.03 44.68
N VAL A 2 66.39 -12.62 45.83
CA VAL A 2 65.33 -13.17 46.74
C VAL A 2 64.48 -12.08 47.41
N LEU A 3 65.10 -10.94 47.76
CA LEU A 3 64.40 -9.79 48.37
C LEU A 3 63.54 -8.99 47.38
N GLU A 4 63.96 -8.90 46.11
CA GLU A 4 63.18 -8.24 45.02
C GLU A 4 61.97 -9.10 44.60
N GLY A 5 62.13 -10.44 44.57
CA GLY A 5 61.00 -11.34 44.28
C GLY A 5 59.90 -11.28 45.33
N ALA A 6 60.26 -11.07 46.61
CA ALA A 6 59.30 -10.94 47.70
C ALA A 6 58.52 -9.62 47.64
N THR A 7 59.14 -8.53 47.19
CA THR A 7 58.49 -7.21 47.04
C THR A 7 57.52 -7.21 45.86
N VAL A 8 57.91 -7.80 44.72
CA VAL A 8 57.04 -7.95 43.55
C VAL A 8 55.86 -8.88 43.83
N ALA A 9 56.09 -10.00 44.54
CA ALA A 9 55.00 -10.90 44.92
C ALA A 9 53.98 -10.23 45.86
N ARG A 10 54.44 -9.36 46.76
CA ARG A 10 53.55 -8.60 47.66
C ARG A 10 52.76 -7.54 46.91
N SER A 11 53.40 -6.82 45.98
CA SER A 11 52.71 -5.86 45.11
C SER A 11 51.63 -6.53 44.25
N LEU A 12 51.92 -7.70 43.66
CA LEU A 12 50.96 -8.44 42.85
C LEU A 12 49.83 -9.06 43.67
N TYR A 13 50.09 -9.37 44.95
CA TYR A 13 49.07 -9.84 45.88
C TYR A 13 48.12 -8.70 46.26
N ASP A 14 48.66 -7.53 46.60
CA ASP A 14 47.86 -6.34 46.94
C ASP A 14 47.06 -5.82 45.73
N GLU A 15 47.62 -5.92 44.52
CA GLU A 15 46.91 -5.57 43.29
C GLU A 15 45.80 -6.58 42.95
N ASN A 16 46.03 -7.88 43.17
CA ASN A 16 44.94 -8.87 43.05
C ASN A 16 43.84 -8.63 44.07
N LEU A 17 44.18 -8.27 45.32
CA LEU A 17 43.19 -7.99 46.35
C LEU A 17 42.30 -6.80 45.96
N ARG A 18 42.90 -5.72 45.44
CA ARG A 18 42.15 -4.55 44.94
C ARG A 18 41.28 -4.88 43.72
N LEU A 19 41.75 -5.74 42.83
CA LEU A 19 40.96 -6.19 41.68
C LEU A 19 39.79 -7.08 42.12
N GLN A 20 39.99 -7.91 43.14
CA GLN A 20 38.95 -8.74 43.75
C GLN A 20 37.87 -7.85 44.39
N GLU A 21 38.25 -6.85 45.18
CA GLU A 21 37.32 -5.89 45.81
C GLU A 21 36.52 -5.09 44.78
N ARG A 22 37.13 -4.70 43.64
CA ARG A 22 36.41 -4.04 42.54
C ARG A 22 35.44 -4.99 41.82
N LEU A 23 35.80 -6.26 41.67
CA LEU A 23 34.94 -7.26 41.06
C LEU A 23 33.71 -7.51 41.94
N ASP A 24 33.92 -7.69 43.25
CA ASP A 24 32.85 -7.91 44.22
C ASP A 24 31.89 -6.69 44.28
N ALA A 25 32.41 -5.47 44.19
CA ALA A 25 31.59 -4.25 44.12
C ALA A 25 30.76 -4.18 42.83
N GLN A 26 31.32 -4.57 41.68
CA GLN A 26 30.59 -4.63 40.40
C GLN A 26 29.53 -5.74 40.38
N GLU A 27 29.81 -6.89 41.01
CA GLU A 27 28.82 -7.95 41.16
C GLU A 27 27.64 -7.50 42.03
N LEU A 28 27.89 -6.75 43.10
CA LEU A 28 26.85 -6.17 43.95
C LEU A 28 25.96 -5.16 43.20
N GLU A 29 26.57 -4.27 42.41
CA GLU A 29 25.84 -3.28 41.59
C GLU A 29 24.98 -3.97 40.51
N ILE A 30 25.48 -5.03 39.90
CA ILE A 30 24.73 -5.83 38.93
C ILE A 30 23.55 -6.55 39.60
N GLU A 31 23.73 -7.10 40.80
CA GLU A 31 22.64 -7.70 41.57
C GLU A 31 21.56 -6.68 41.92
N GLU A 32 21.95 -5.46 42.32
CA GLU A 32 21.02 -4.39 42.65
C GLU A 32 20.19 -3.95 41.43
N LEU A 33 20.85 -3.77 40.27
CA LEU A 33 20.18 -3.46 39.00
C LEU A 33 19.27 -4.60 38.52
N LEU A 34 19.65 -5.86 38.76
CA LEU A 34 18.81 -7.02 38.45
C LEU A 34 17.59 -7.09 39.37
N MET A 35 17.73 -6.76 40.66
CA MET A 35 16.60 -6.65 41.59
C MET A 35 15.66 -5.52 41.17
N GLU A 36 16.19 -4.35 40.79
CA GLU A 36 15.37 -3.22 40.35
C GLU A 36 14.64 -3.52 39.02
N LYS A 37 15.33 -4.14 38.06
CA LYS A 37 14.71 -4.62 36.81
C LYS A 37 13.61 -5.64 37.06
N THR A 38 13.80 -6.53 38.04
CA THR A 38 12.79 -7.52 38.43
C THR A 38 11.61 -6.85 39.12
N ARG A 39 11.85 -5.82 39.94
CA ARG A 39 10.81 -4.99 40.58
C ARG A 39 9.96 -4.25 39.55
N LEU A 40 10.59 -3.63 38.55
CA LEU A 40 9.91 -2.92 37.46
C LEU A 40 9.10 -3.89 36.58
N LYS A 41 9.66 -5.04 36.21
CA LYS A 41 8.92 -6.08 35.48
C LYS A 41 7.72 -6.62 36.24
N ARG A 42 7.82 -6.81 37.56
CA ARG A 42 6.69 -7.20 38.41
C ARG A 42 5.62 -6.11 38.42
N LYS A 43 6.02 -4.83 38.47
CA LYS A 43 5.08 -3.69 38.40
C LYS A 43 4.35 -3.62 37.05
N GLU A 44 5.06 -3.86 35.96
CA GLU A 44 4.50 -3.87 34.59
C GLU A 44 3.58 -5.08 34.34
N MET A 45 3.97 -6.28 34.80
CA MET A 45 3.11 -7.47 34.79
C MET A 45 1.84 -7.28 35.63
N ARG A 46 1.94 -6.66 36.82
CA ARG A 46 0.78 -6.32 37.66
C ARG A 46 -0.17 -5.36 36.94
N ALA A 47 0.35 -4.39 36.18
CA ALA A 47 -0.46 -3.47 35.38
C ALA A 47 -1.17 -4.18 34.21
N LEU A 48 -0.44 -4.98 33.43
CA LEU A 48 -0.99 -5.79 32.34
C LEU A 48 -2.03 -6.82 32.82
N TYR A 49 -1.82 -7.40 33.99
CA TYR A 49 -2.76 -8.34 34.59
C TYR A 49 -4.03 -7.65 35.10
N ARG A 50 -3.93 -6.49 35.75
CA ARG A 50 -5.10 -5.65 36.07
C ARG A 50 -5.88 -5.28 34.81
N GLN A 51 -5.18 -4.93 33.72
CA GLN A 51 -5.80 -4.62 32.44
C GLN A 51 -6.57 -5.82 31.85
N ARG A 52 -6.03 -7.03 31.97
CA ARG A 52 -6.71 -8.29 31.55
C ARG A 52 -7.87 -8.68 32.48
N MET A 53 -7.74 -8.47 33.78
CA MET A 53 -8.81 -8.69 34.77
C MET A 53 -10.01 -7.75 34.53
N VAL A 54 -9.76 -6.47 34.25
CA VAL A 54 -10.80 -5.50 33.87
C VAL A 54 -11.49 -5.91 32.56
N TYR A 55 -10.75 -6.49 31.62
CA TYR A 55 -11.28 -6.93 30.33
C TYR A 55 -12.11 -8.22 30.41
N ARG A 56 -11.73 -9.17 31.29
CA ARG A 56 -12.43 -10.45 31.44
C ARG A 56 -13.54 -10.44 32.50
N HIS A 57 -13.40 -9.63 33.54
CA HIS A 57 -14.31 -9.58 34.69
C HIS A 57 -14.58 -8.13 35.13
N PRO A 58 -15.22 -7.30 34.30
CA PRO A 58 -15.41 -5.86 34.57
C PRO A 58 -16.20 -5.57 35.86
N ALA A 59 -17.02 -6.50 36.34
CA ALA A 59 -17.82 -6.34 37.56
C ALA A 59 -17.04 -6.55 38.88
N VAL A 60 -15.85 -7.16 38.84
CA VAL A 60 -15.05 -7.47 40.05
C VAL A 60 -14.10 -6.33 40.44
N VAL A 61 -13.88 -5.37 39.53
CA VAL A 61 -12.84 -4.33 39.68
C VAL A 61 -13.42 -2.95 40.08
N LEU A 62 -14.73 -2.86 40.39
CA LEU A 62 -15.43 -1.59 40.60
C LEU A 62 -15.60 -1.14 42.06
N GLU A 63 -14.92 -1.75 43.02
CA GLU A 63 -14.83 -1.18 44.38
C GLU A 63 -13.36 -1.00 44.77
N GLU A 64 -12.87 0.25 44.68
CA GLU A 64 -11.64 0.65 45.37
C GLU A 64 -11.95 0.75 46.87
N PRO A 65 -11.21 0.07 47.76
CA PRO A 65 -11.41 0.24 49.19
C PRO A 65 -10.86 1.60 49.62
N THR A 66 -11.69 2.35 50.33
CA THR A 66 -11.28 3.56 51.05
C THR A 66 -10.24 3.20 52.10
N ALA A 67 -9.17 3.99 52.16
CA ALA A 67 -8.07 3.83 53.09
C ALA A 67 -8.55 3.82 54.56
N SER A 68 -8.54 2.65 55.19
CA SER A 68 -8.43 2.53 56.64
C SER A 68 -7.77 1.20 56.99
N ASP A 69 -6.83 1.29 57.93
CA ASP A 69 -5.94 0.26 58.45
C ASP A 69 -6.56 -1.14 58.59
N GLU A 70 -6.03 -2.08 57.80
CA GLU A 70 -5.51 -3.37 58.24
C GLU A 70 -4.84 -4.02 57.03
N THR A 71 -3.60 -4.49 57.18
CA THR A 71 -2.84 -5.17 56.12
C THR A 71 -3.51 -6.49 55.73
N PHE A 72 -4.54 -6.39 54.88
CA PHE A 72 -5.21 -7.52 54.25
C PHE A 72 -4.33 -8.03 53.11
N ASP A 73 -3.64 -9.14 53.36
CA ASP A 73 -2.59 -9.74 52.53
C ASP A 73 -3.15 -10.24 51.18
N PHE A 74 -3.17 -9.34 50.20
CA PHE A 74 -3.54 -9.61 48.81
C PHE A 74 -2.60 -10.63 48.15
N ASP A 75 -1.31 -10.67 48.56
CA ASP A 75 -0.31 -11.58 47.99
C ASP A 75 -0.63 -13.05 48.35
N ARG A 76 -1.32 -13.31 49.48
CA ARG A 76 -1.73 -14.67 49.90
C ARG A 76 -2.88 -15.25 49.06
N ARG A 77 -3.87 -14.42 48.70
CA ARG A 77 -5.01 -14.82 47.86
C ARG A 77 -4.60 -14.98 46.40
N GLU A 78 -3.68 -14.15 45.92
CA GLU A 78 -3.13 -14.20 44.56
C GLU A 78 -2.20 -15.42 44.37
N MET A 79 -1.38 -15.76 45.37
CA MET A 79 -0.61 -17.02 45.40
C MET A 79 -1.49 -18.26 45.52
N GLN A 80 -2.60 -18.20 46.25
CA GLN A 80 -3.55 -19.32 46.34
C GLN A 80 -4.19 -19.64 44.98
N ILE A 81 -4.51 -18.63 44.17
CA ILE A 81 -5.10 -18.83 42.84
C ILE A 81 -4.07 -19.41 41.85
N ILE A 82 -2.80 -18.99 41.95
CA ILE A 82 -1.71 -19.54 41.12
C ILE A 82 -1.40 -21.00 41.50
N LEU A 83 -1.34 -21.31 42.81
CA LEU A 83 -1.15 -22.67 43.30
C LEU A 83 -2.36 -23.57 42.99
N MET A 84 -3.57 -23.00 42.93
CA MET A 84 -4.79 -23.70 42.50
C MET A 84 -4.77 -24.13 41.03
N GLU A 85 -4.35 -23.24 40.12
CA GLU A 85 -4.31 -23.58 38.68
C GLU A 85 -3.26 -24.66 38.41
N ASP A 86 -2.09 -24.58 39.06
CA ASP A 86 -1.04 -25.60 38.95
C ASP A 86 -1.46 -26.93 39.60
N ALA A 87 -2.19 -26.92 40.72
CA ALA A 87 -2.70 -28.13 41.36
C ALA A 87 -3.77 -28.83 40.52
N TYR A 88 -4.68 -28.08 39.89
CA TYR A 88 -5.71 -28.61 38.99
C TYR A 88 -5.09 -29.27 37.74
N ASP A 89 -4.10 -28.62 37.14
CA ASP A 89 -3.34 -29.14 36.00
C ASP A 89 -2.52 -30.40 36.37
N SER A 90 -1.98 -30.45 37.58
CA SER A 90 -1.27 -31.63 38.09
C SER A 90 -2.21 -32.80 38.36
N MET A 91 -3.43 -32.53 38.84
CA MET A 91 -4.46 -33.53 39.11
C MET A 91 -5.07 -34.11 37.82
N LEU A 92 -5.31 -33.30 36.79
CA LEU A 92 -5.68 -33.76 35.43
C LEU A 92 -4.63 -34.72 34.85
N ARG A 93 -3.34 -34.40 35.06
CA ARG A 93 -2.23 -35.29 34.65
C ARG A 93 -2.16 -36.58 35.47
N MET A 94 -2.63 -36.59 36.71
CA MET A 94 -2.67 -37.81 37.53
C MET A 94 -3.84 -38.72 37.15
N VAL A 95 -4.99 -38.15 36.82
CA VAL A 95 -6.18 -38.89 36.33
C VAL A 95 -5.91 -39.50 34.95
N ASP A 96 -5.25 -38.77 34.05
CA ASP A 96 -4.83 -39.30 32.74
C ASP A 96 -3.76 -40.42 32.86
N ASN A 97 -3.05 -40.51 33.99
CA ASN A 97 -2.01 -41.51 34.24
C ASN A 97 -2.46 -42.70 35.11
N GLY A 98 -3.74 -42.77 35.50
CA GLY A 98 -4.33 -43.98 36.12
C GLY A 98 -3.82 -44.35 37.52
N MET A 99 -3.42 -43.37 38.35
CA MET A 99 -3.04 -43.62 39.75
C MET A 99 -4.26 -43.48 40.68
N ASN A 100 -4.47 -44.47 41.56
CA ASN A 100 -5.77 -44.75 42.22
C ASN A 100 -5.79 -44.53 43.74
N GLU A 101 -5.03 -43.59 44.29
CA GLU A 101 -5.14 -43.21 45.71
C GLU A 101 -5.11 -41.69 45.87
N VAL A 102 -6.24 -41.12 46.30
CA VAL A 102 -6.40 -39.70 46.64
C VAL A 102 -6.79 -39.62 48.12
N SER A 103 -6.15 -38.73 48.88
CA SER A 103 -6.34 -38.60 50.33
C SER A 103 -7.63 -37.85 50.69
N GLU A 104 -8.20 -38.09 51.88
CA GLU A 104 -9.47 -37.46 52.32
C GLU A 104 -9.41 -35.92 52.37
N ASP A 105 -8.24 -35.31 52.56
CA ASP A 105 -8.07 -33.84 52.57
C ASP A 105 -8.18 -33.21 51.16
N ASP A 106 -7.95 -33.97 50.09
CA ASP A 106 -8.12 -33.50 48.70
C ASP A 106 -9.61 -33.46 48.28
N VAL A 107 -10.48 -34.20 48.96
CA VAL A 107 -11.90 -34.33 48.64
C VAL A 107 -12.70 -33.06 49.02
N ASP A 108 -12.38 -32.43 50.15
CA ASP A 108 -13.05 -31.19 50.59
C ASP A 108 -12.73 -29.98 49.70
N VAL A 109 -11.50 -29.97 49.14
CA VAL A 109 -11.07 -28.98 48.15
C VAL A 109 -11.84 -29.20 46.85
N VAL A 110 -11.94 -30.45 46.37
CA VAL A 110 -12.71 -30.83 45.18
C VAL A 110 -14.20 -30.47 45.29
N ASP A 111 -14.82 -30.64 46.46
CA ASP A 111 -16.25 -30.33 46.65
C ASP A 111 -16.55 -28.82 46.58
N SER A 112 -15.62 -27.98 47.04
CA SER A 112 -15.71 -26.53 46.87
C SER A 112 -15.54 -26.12 45.40
N TYR A 113 -14.67 -26.76 44.62
CA TYR A 113 -14.49 -26.48 43.18
C TYR A 113 -15.58 -27.06 42.27
N HIS A 114 -16.17 -28.19 42.66
CA HIS A 114 -17.31 -28.78 41.95
C HIS A 114 -18.54 -27.85 41.95
N SER A 115 -18.62 -26.96 42.94
CA SER A 115 -19.68 -25.94 43.05
C SER A 115 -19.51 -24.77 42.05
N LEU A 116 -18.27 -24.36 41.76
CA LEU A 116 -17.96 -23.30 40.78
C LEU A 116 -18.10 -23.80 39.32
N TYR A 117 -17.67 -25.05 39.05
CA TYR A 117 -17.82 -25.68 37.73
C TYR A 117 -19.29 -25.97 37.38
N ARG A 118 -20.15 -26.18 38.40
CA ARG A 118 -21.62 -26.27 38.22
C ARG A 118 -22.25 -24.97 37.74
N PHE A 119 -21.64 -23.80 37.98
CA PHE A 119 -22.18 -22.50 37.57
C PHE A 119 -22.21 -22.33 36.04
N HIS A 120 -21.22 -22.87 35.32
CA HIS A 120 -21.14 -22.81 33.85
C HIS A 120 -21.99 -23.85 33.10
N ARG A 121 -22.64 -24.79 33.81
CA ARG A 121 -23.59 -25.78 33.24
C ARG A 121 -25.06 -25.35 33.38
N GLN A 122 -25.33 -24.14 33.87
CA GLN A 122 -26.65 -23.70 34.31
C GLN A 122 -27.67 -23.51 33.19
N TRP A 123 -28.93 -23.71 33.57
CA TRP A 123 -30.12 -23.51 32.77
C TRP A 123 -30.41 -22.02 32.63
N HIS A 124 -30.54 -21.52 31.40
CA HIS A 124 -30.94 -20.12 31.17
C HIS A 124 -32.45 -20.02 30.99
N PRO A 125 -33.14 -19.02 31.60
CA PRO A 125 -34.55 -18.78 31.33
C PRO A 125 -34.76 -18.56 29.83
N HIS A 126 -35.72 -19.24 29.24
CA HIS A 126 -36.03 -19.05 27.83
C HIS A 126 -36.66 -17.65 27.65
N PRO A 127 -36.27 -16.85 26.64
CA PRO A 127 -36.68 -15.44 26.50
C PRO A 127 -38.20 -15.17 26.50
N ASN A 128 -39.02 -16.21 26.33
CA ASN A 128 -40.48 -16.14 26.25
C ASN A 128 -41.21 -16.78 27.45
N SER A 129 -40.53 -17.13 28.56
CA SER A 129 -41.18 -17.82 29.68
C SER A 129 -42.29 -17.01 30.37
N ASP A 130 -42.16 -15.68 30.35
CA ASP A 130 -42.99 -14.77 31.13
C ASP A 130 -43.93 -13.92 30.26
N VAL A 131 -43.97 -14.14 28.94
CA VAL A 131 -44.84 -13.41 28.00
C VAL A 131 -46.08 -14.28 27.72
N PRO A 132 -47.29 -13.87 28.16
CA PRO A 132 -48.50 -14.62 27.85
C PRO A 132 -48.78 -14.53 26.35
N ILE A 133 -48.47 -15.61 25.61
CA ILE A 133 -48.82 -15.74 24.20
C ILE A 133 -50.32 -16.02 24.16
N LYS A 134 -51.12 -15.08 23.62
CA LYS A 134 -52.57 -15.27 23.44
C LYS A 134 -52.82 -16.52 22.58
N SER A 135 -53.58 -17.47 23.11
CA SER A 135 -53.87 -18.74 22.46
C SER A 135 -54.69 -18.55 21.19
N GLN A 136 -54.32 -19.27 20.12
CA GLN A 136 -55.32 -19.75 19.17
C GLN A 136 -56.09 -20.85 19.90
N ASN A 137 -57.43 -20.78 19.93
CA ASN A 137 -58.31 -21.70 20.67
C ASN A 137 -57.93 -23.17 20.44
N ILE A 138 -57.18 -23.76 21.37
CA ILE A 138 -56.86 -25.19 21.36
C ILE A 138 -57.89 -25.89 22.24
N SER A 139 -58.78 -26.66 21.63
CA SER A 139 -59.75 -27.51 22.31
C SER A 139 -59.04 -28.62 23.08
N MET A 140 -59.43 -28.88 24.34
CA MET A 140 -58.80 -29.89 25.20
C MET A 140 -58.93 -31.34 24.66
N TYR A 141 -59.79 -31.56 23.66
CA TYR A 141 -60.05 -32.86 23.06
C TYR A 141 -59.33 -33.09 21.72
N ASP A 142 -58.79 -32.04 21.09
CA ASP A 142 -57.89 -32.18 19.96
C ASP A 142 -56.47 -32.10 20.50
N GLU A 143 -55.65 -33.15 20.35
CA GLU A 143 -54.28 -33.20 20.91
C GLU A 143 -53.25 -32.62 19.91
N PRO A 144 -53.00 -31.30 19.82
CA PRO A 144 -52.12 -30.75 18.79
C PRO A 144 -50.65 -31.01 19.14
N TRP A 145 -50.36 -31.26 20.42
CA TRP A 145 -49.06 -31.71 20.92
C TRP A 145 -48.75 -33.17 20.54
N LYS A 146 -49.72 -33.96 20.06
CA LYS A 146 -49.51 -35.38 19.76
C LYS A 146 -48.52 -35.58 18.62
N SER A 147 -48.61 -34.80 17.53
CA SER A 147 -47.67 -34.88 16.41
C SER A 147 -46.27 -34.41 16.80
N LEU A 148 -46.15 -33.37 17.63
CA LEU A 148 -44.89 -32.88 18.20
C LEU A 148 -44.25 -33.89 19.16
N LEU A 149 -45.06 -34.53 19.98
CA LEU A 149 -44.63 -35.62 20.87
C LEU A 149 -44.17 -36.83 20.08
N ASP A 150 -44.86 -37.18 18.99
CA ASP A 150 -44.49 -38.33 18.16
C ASP A 150 -43.18 -38.06 17.42
N ALA A 151 -43.02 -36.84 16.87
CA ALA A 151 -41.77 -36.37 16.28
C ALA A 151 -40.62 -36.37 17.30
N TYR A 152 -40.87 -35.95 18.55
CA TYR A 152 -39.84 -35.97 19.60
C TYR A 152 -39.53 -37.38 20.14
N ALA A 153 -40.54 -38.24 20.23
CA ALA A 153 -40.38 -39.61 20.65
C ALA A 153 -39.64 -40.43 19.58
N ASN A 154 -39.74 -40.03 18.31
CA ASN A 154 -39.08 -40.62 17.15
C ASN A 154 -39.26 -42.16 17.12
N GLY A 155 -40.50 -42.62 17.26
CA GLY A 155 -40.85 -44.03 17.27
C GLY A 155 -40.61 -44.78 18.59
N ASN A 156 -40.18 -44.11 19.68
CA ASN A 156 -40.06 -44.74 21.00
C ASN A 156 -41.39 -44.69 21.80
N PRO A 157 -42.12 -45.81 21.93
CA PRO A 157 -43.46 -45.82 22.51
C PRO A 157 -43.48 -45.52 24.02
N ASN A 158 -42.41 -45.84 24.75
CA ASN A 158 -42.33 -45.59 26.19
C ASN A 158 -42.13 -44.11 26.48
N LYS A 159 -41.28 -43.44 25.68
CA LYS A 159 -41.03 -42.00 25.78
C LYS A 159 -42.29 -41.20 25.44
N PHE A 160 -42.99 -41.60 24.38
CA PHE A 160 -44.28 -41.03 24.00
C PHE A 160 -45.33 -41.20 25.10
N LYS A 161 -45.49 -42.43 25.63
CA LYS A 161 -46.48 -42.75 26.66
C LYS A 161 -46.24 -41.97 27.95
N TYR A 162 -44.99 -41.90 28.43
CA TYR A 162 -44.65 -41.17 29.65
C TYR A 162 -44.96 -39.68 29.52
N LEU A 163 -44.49 -39.03 28.46
CA LEU A 163 -44.71 -37.59 28.27
C LEU A 163 -46.18 -37.25 28.00
N SER A 164 -46.89 -38.06 27.21
CA SER A 164 -48.32 -37.90 26.97
C SER A 164 -49.12 -38.02 28.29
N SER A 165 -48.79 -38.98 29.14
CA SER A 165 -49.40 -39.13 30.47
C SER A 165 -49.08 -37.96 31.40
N TRP A 166 -47.84 -37.46 31.41
CA TRP A 166 -47.45 -36.30 32.21
C TRP A 166 -48.20 -35.03 31.81
N ILE A 167 -48.28 -34.74 30.50
CA ILE A 167 -48.98 -33.57 29.97
C ILE A 167 -50.48 -33.63 30.31
N ARG A 168 -51.13 -34.77 30.08
CA ARG A 168 -52.55 -34.93 30.43
C ARG A 168 -52.79 -34.79 31.93
N TYR A 169 -51.93 -35.36 32.78
CA TYR A 169 -52.07 -35.27 34.24
C TYR A 169 -51.97 -33.82 34.74
N MET A 170 -51.09 -33.00 34.15
CA MET A 170 -50.96 -31.58 34.54
C MET A 170 -52.11 -30.71 34.04
N LEU A 171 -52.59 -30.91 32.81
CA LEU A 171 -53.72 -30.17 32.26
C LEU A 171 -55.05 -30.53 32.95
N LEU A 172 -55.23 -31.78 33.41
CA LEU A 172 -56.43 -32.23 34.13
C LEU A 172 -56.45 -31.88 35.64
N GLY A 173 -55.53 -31.03 36.11
CA GLY A 173 -55.58 -30.54 37.49
C GLY A 173 -54.84 -31.39 38.53
N GLY A 174 -53.91 -32.27 38.11
CA GLY A 174 -53.12 -33.08 39.03
C GLY A 174 -52.35 -32.26 40.08
N SER A 175 -52.20 -32.82 41.28
CA SER A 175 -51.50 -32.18 42.41
C SER A 175 -49.99 -32.14 42.19
N ILE A 176 -49.33 -31.04 42.58
CA ILE A 176 -47.91 -30.77 42.35
C ILE A 176 -47.17 -30.73 43.69
N GLY A 177 -46.10 -31.51 43.82
CA GLY A 177 -45.24 -31.52 45.00
C GLY A 177 -43.82 -31.97 44.66
N PRO A 178 -42.83 -31.69 45.53
CA PRO A 178 -41.48 -32.24 45.39
C PRO A 178 -41.55 -33.78 45.40
N ALA A 179 -40.57 -34.43 44.77
CA ALA A 179 -40.54 -35.86 44.43
C ALA A 179 -40.70 -36.87 45.61
N ALA A 180 -41.05 -36.41 46.82
CA ALA A 180 -41.25 -37.20 48.03
C ALA A 180 -42.69 -37.17 48.61
N ALA A 181 -43.67 -36.56 47.93
CA ALA A 181 -45.11 -36.60 48.28
C ALA A 181 -45.89 -37.48 47.27
N PRO A 182 -47.12 -37.96 47.55
CA PRO A 182 -47.81 -38.97 46.74
C PRO A 182 -48.42 -38.37 45.44
N ALA A 183 -47.68 -37.51 44.77
CA ALA A 183 -47.98 -37.03 43.44
C ALA A 183 -47.43 -38.03 42.43
N GLN A 184 -48.27 -38.44 41.46
CA GLN A 184 -47.91 -39.47 40.48
C GLN A 184 -46.77 -39.05 39.53
N PHE A 185 -46.47 -37.75 39.45
CA PHE A 185 -45.47 -37.18 38.56
C PHE A 185 -44.72 -35.98 39.17
N PRO A 186 -43.45 -35.74 38.80
CA PRO A 186 -42.65 -34.62 39.31
C PRO A 186 -43.07 -33.26 38.71
N ALA A 187 -42.73 -32.18 39.41
CA ALA A 187 -43.07 -30.78 39.11
C ALA A 187 -42.35 -30.15 37.88
N GLY A 188 -42.05 -30.97 36.87
CA GLY A 188 -41.40 -30.54 35.63
C GLY A 188 -40.96 -31.69 34.75
N VAL A 189 -40.62 -31.39 33.49
CA VAL A 189 -40.07 -32.35 32.53
C VAL A 189 -38.89 -31.75 31.77
N GLU A 190 -37.93 -32.59 31.40
CA GLU A 190 -36.75 -32.20 30.63
C GLU A 190 -36.68 -32.96 29.30
N LEU A 191 -36.37 -32.23 28.23
CA LEU A 191 -36.33 -32.70 26.86
C LEU A 191 -34.96 -32.36 26.26
N SER A 192 -34.17 -33.39 25.95
CA SER A 192 -32.80 -33.25 25.46
C SER A 192 -32.68 -33.55 23.95
N PHE A 193 -31.63 -33.00 23.31
CA PHE A 193 -31.29 -33.19 21.89
C PHE A 193 -32.42 -32.80 20.94
N LEU A 194 -32.99 -31.62 21.16
CA LEU A 194 -34.11 -31.13 20.36
C LEU A 194 -33.60 -30.49 19.06
N SER A 195 -34.17 -30.89 17.93
CA SER A 195 -34.09 -30.06 16.72
C SER A 195 -34.73 -28.70 16.99
N LYS A 196 -34.26 -27.66 16.31
CA LYS A 196 -34.74 -26.28 16.50
C LYS A 196 -36.26 -26.15 16.34
N GLU A 197 -36.85 -26.88 15.40
CA GLU A 197 -38.29 -26.90 15.13
C GLU A 197 -39.12 -27.52 16.27
N ILE A 198 -38.69 -28.66 16.81
CA ILE A 198 -39.35 -29.31 17.95
C ILE A 198 -39.20 -28.45 19.22
N PHE A 199 -38.03 -27.85 19.43
CA PHE A 199 -37.76 -26.96 20.56
C PHE A 199 -38.68 -25.73 20.56
N GLU A 200 -38.84 -25.07 19.41
CA GLU A 200 -39.77 -23.95 19.24
C GLU A 200 -41.23 -24.41 19.36
N GLY A 201 -41.58 -25.58 18.82
CA GLY A 201 -42.93 -26.16 18.89
C GLY A 201 -43.40 -26.45 20.32
N PHE A 202 -42.58 -27.09 21.15
CA PHE A 202 -42.92 -27.34 22.56
C PHE A 202 -43.04 -26.04 23.37
N SER A 203 -42.16 -25.07 23.11
CA SER A 203 -42.16 -23.79 23.82
C SER A 203 -43.36 -22.91 23.45
N ARG A 204 -43.86 -22.99 22.20
CA ARG A 204 -45.00 -22.17 21.72
C ARG A 204 -46.37 -22.80 21.90
N ILE A 205 -46.47 -24.12 22.09
CA ILE A 205 -47.77 -24.81 22.18
C ILE A 205 -48.05 -25.28 23.60
N LEU A 206 -47.11 -25.99 24.24
CA LEU A 206 -47.37 -26.64 25.53
C LEU A 206 -47.36 -25.64 26.69
N VAL A 207 -46.44 -24.68 26.66
CA VAL A 207 -46.26 -23.70 27.76
C VAL A 207 -47.47 -22.77 27.89
N PRO A 208 -48.02 -22.19 26.80
CA PRO A 208 -49.25 -21.40 26.89
C PRO A 208 -50.46 -22.23 27.34
N ALA A 209 -50.61 -23.48 26.88
CA ALA A 209 -51.73 -24.34 27.27
C ALA A 209 -51.74 -24.64 28.78
N LEU A 210 -50.57 -24.88 29.38
CA LEU A 210 -50.44 -25.09 30.82
C LEU A 210 -50.72 -23.81 31.62
N GLN A 211 -50.24 -22.65 31.15
CA GLN A 211 -50.51 -21.35 31.80
C GLN A 211 -51.99 -20.96 31.74
N GLU A 212 -52.70 -21.32 30.66
CA GLU A 212 -54.12 -21.03 30.47
C GLU A 212 -55.02 -21.91 31.35
N HIS A 213 -54.77 -23.23 31.38
CA HIS A 213 -55.64 -24.17 32.10
C HIS A 213 -55.31 -24.31 33.59
N ARG A 214 -54.12 -23.87 34.02
CA ARG A 214 -53.68 -23.88 35.42
C ARG A 214 -53.13 -22.50 35.85
N PRO A 215 -53.99 -21.46 35.92
CA PRO A 215 -53.56 -20.09 36.22
C PRO A 215 -53.00 -19.94 37.64
N ASP A 216 -53.26 -20.91 38.52
CA ASP A 216 -52.71 -21.04 39.86
C ASP A 216 -51.19 -21.28 39.89
N LEU A 217 -50.60 -21.62 38.73
CA LEU A 217 -49.20 -21.99 38.58
C LEU A 217 -48.43 -21.00 37.69
N ASN A 218 -47.17 -20.78 38.02
CA ASN A 218 -46.12 -20.22 37.18
C ASN A 218 -45.39 -21.36 36.46
N VAL A 219 -45.43 -21.34 35.14
CA VAL A 219 -44.66 -22.25 34.29
C VAL A 219 -43.39 -21.52 33.85
N HIS A 220 -42.24 -21.99 34.32
CA HIS A 220 -40.93 -21.48 33.91
C HIS A 220 -40.27 -22.47 32.93
N VAL A 221 -39.70 -21.92 31.87
CA VAL A 221 -39.03 -22.71 30.84
C VAL A 221 -37.58 -22.29 30.79
N PHE A 222 -36.70 -23.27 30.82
CA PHE A 222 -35.28 -23.07 30.74
C PHE A 222 -34.71 -23.79 29.53
N SER A 223 -33.68 -23.21 28.95
CA SER A 223 -32.99 -23.76 27.79
C SER A 223 -31.48 -23.77 27.97
N LYS A 224 -30.83 -24.69 27.27
CA LYS A 224 -29.38 -24.79 27.19
C LYS A 224 -28.98 -24.98 25.73
N THR A 225 -28.52 -23.92 25.09
CA THR A 225 -28.40 -23.83 23.62
C THR A 225 -26.97 -23.91 23.10
N VAL A 226 -25.95 -23.86 23.97
CA VAL A 226 -24.56 -23.72 23.51
C VAL A 226 -23.87 -25.07 23.20
N VAL A 227 -24.49 -26.22 23.53
CA VAL A 227 -23.92 -27.53 23.18
C VAL A 227 -24.95 -28.55 22.63
N ASP A 228 -26.11 -28.77 23.28
CA ASP A 228 -27.00 -29.91 22.93
C ASP A 228 -28.50 -29.59 22.74
N CYS A 229 -28.90 -28.32 22.58
CA CYS A 229 -30.30 -27.87 22.45
C CYS A 229 -31.30 -28.59 23.38
N THR A 230 -31.18 -28.34 24.69
CA THR A 230 -31.98 -28.97 25.77
C THR A 230 -33.04 -27.99 26.29
N LEU A 231 -34.26 -28.47 26.59
CA LEU A 231 -35.38 -27.68 27.15
C LEU A 231 -35.87 -28.31 28.46
N ARG A 232 -36.04 -27.52 29.52
CA ARG A 232 -36.62 -27.97 30.79
C ARG A 232 -37.80 -27.08 31.16
N ILE A 233 -38.95 -27.69 31.43
CA ILE A 233 -40.18 -27.00 31.82
C ILE A 233 -40.44 -27.32 33.30
N VAL A 234 -40.57 -26.28 34.13
CA VAL A 234 -40.78 -26.37 35.58
C VAL A 234 -42.05 -25.63 35.94
N VAL A 235 -42.88 -26.19 36.81
CA VAL A 235 -44.17 -25.60 37.18
C VAL A 235 -44.24 -25.39 38.70
N MET A 236 -44.51 -24.16 39.15
CA MET A 236 -44.50 -23.77 40.57
C MET A 236 -45.69 -22.86 40.97
N PRO A 237 -46.15 -22.82 42.23
CA PRO A 237 -47.26 -21.94 42.65
C PRO A 237 -46.86 -20.44 42.77
N LYS A 238 -47.79 -19.51 42.45
CA LYS A 238 -47.52 -18.06 42.24
C LYS A 238 -47.19 -17.16 43.47
N HIS A 239 -47.25 -17.61 44.72
CA HIS A 239 -47.35 -16.71 45.89
C HIS A 239 -46.06 -16.17 46.57
N ARG A 240 -44.89 -16.06 45.90
CA ARG A 240 -43.68 -15.46 46.51
C ARG A 240 -42.81 -14.71 45.49
N LEU A 241 -42.90 -13.38 45.38
CA LEU A 241 -41.89 -12.46 44.78
C LEU A 241 -42.39 -10.99 44.81
N HIS A 242 -42.23 -10.29 45.94
CA HIS A 242 -42.37 -8.83 46.01
C HIS A 242 -41.32 -8.25 46.97
N ALA A 243 -40.09 -8.07 46.49
CA ALA A 243 -39.10 -7.12 47.03
C ALA A 243 -37.93 -7.05 46.04
N LYS A 244 -37.52 -5.84 45.63
CA LYS A 244 -36.50 -5.49 44.61
C LYS A 244 -37.00 -5.35 43.16
N LYS A 245 -37.76 -4.28 42.91
CA LYS A 245 -37.88 -3.61 41.60
C LYS A 245 -37.70 -2.11 41.80
N SER A 246 -36.49 -1.63 41.61
CA SER A 246 -36.20 -0.24 41.22
C SER A 246 -34.76 -0.21 40.71
N GLU A 247 -34.57 0.40 39.54
CA GLU A 247 -33.30 0.62 38.81
C GLU A 247 -32.90 -0.44 37.77
N GLN A 248 -33.68 -0.51 36.68
CA GLN A 248 -33.19 -0.82 35.33
C GLN A 248 -34.04 -0.07 34.30
N HIS A 249 -33.44 0.90 33.61
CA HIS A 249 -33.67 1.22 32.20
C HIS A 249 -32.71 2.34 31.77
N GLU A 250 -31.72 2.02 30.93
CA GLU A 250 -31.27 2.88 29.82
C GLU A 250 -30.28 2.11 28.92
N GLY A 251 -30.56 2.10 27.61
CA GLY A 251 -29.70 1.56 26.57
C GLY A 251 -28.60 2.56 26.23
N GLY A 252 -27.37 2.06 26.05
CA GLY A 252 -26.17 2.89 25.93
C GLY A 252 -26.17 3.87 24.75
N GLN A 253 -26.27 5.16 25.07
CA GLN A 253 -25.85 6.26 24.19
C GLN A 253 -24.31 6.40 24.22
N PRO A 254 -23.66 6.85 23.12
CA PRO A 254 -22.24 7.19 23.13
C PRO A 254 -21.91 8.25 24.19
N ALA A 255 -20.91 7.95 25.03
CA ALA A 255 -20.52 8.82 26.13
C ALA A 255 -19.98 10.18 25.63
N ALA A 256 -20.33 11.25 26.34
CA ALA A 256 -19.77 12.58 26.11
C ALA A 256 -18.23 12.55 26.20
N GLY A 257 -17.55 13.22 25.27
CA GLY A 257 -16.08 13.29 25.18
C GLY A 257 -15.44 12.29 24.20
N LEU A 258 -16.22 11.47 23.49
CA LEU A 258 -15.69 10.53 22.50
C LEU A 258 -15.14 11.26 21.26
N PRO A 259 -13.88 11.02 20.84
CA PRO A 259 -13.31 11.68 19.66
C PRO A 259 -13.76 10.96 18.38
N VAL A 260 -14.33 11.73 17.46
CA VAL A 260 -14.95 11.31 16.20
C VAL A 260 -14.52 12.20 15.02
N PHE A 261 -14.73 11.74 13.80
CA PHE A 261 -14.67 12.58 12.59
C PHE A 261 -16.07 12.92 12.11
N ILE A 262 -16.27 14.16 11.65
CA ILE A 262 -17.51 14.61 11.02
C ILE A 262 -17.26 15.05 9.58
N PRO A 263 -18.21 14.82 8.66
CA PRO A 263 -18.10 15.31 7.30
C PRO A 263 -18.24 16.84 7.25
N ASP A 264 -17.44 17.46 6.39
CA ASP A 264 -17.46 18.91 6.15
C ASP A 264 -17.37 19.22 4.64
N LYS A 265 -17.88 20.40 4.24
CA LYS A 265 -17.86 20.82 2.83
C LYS A 265 -16.51 21.37 2.37
N GLU A 266 -15.75 22.00 3.26
CA GLU A 266 -14.50 22.68 2.94
C GLU A 266 -13.29 21.80 3.27
N HIS A 267 -13.32 21.12 4.42
CA HIS A 267 -12.22 20.28 4.90
C HIS A 267 -12.42 18.79 4.64
N VAL A 268 -13.53 18.38 4.02
CA VAL A 268 -13.97 16.98 3.79
C VAL A 268 -14.30 16.24 5.09
N TRP A 269 -13.38 16.26 6.06
CA TRP A 269 -13.47 15.66 7.38
C TRP A 269 -12.95 16.63 8.44
N LEU A 270 -13.61 16.72 9.58
CA LEU A 270 -13.16 17.49 10.74
C LEU A 270 -13.06 16.57 11.99
N PRO A 271 -11.96 16.64 12.76
CA PRO A 271 -11.87 16.02 14.07
C PRO A 271 -12.76 16.77 15.06
N ALA A 272 -13.55 16.03 15.84
CA ALA A 272 -14.47 16.59 16.83
C ALA A 272 -14.65 15.66 18.02
N SER A 273 -15.13 16.17 19.15
CA SER A 273 -15.58 15.38 20.30
C SER A 273 -17.09 15.45 20.50
N VAL A 274 -17.71 14.32 20.82
CA VAL A 274 -19.15 14.24 21.08
C VAL A 274 -19.50 15.02 22.34
N LYS A 275 -20.45 15.95 22.24
CA LYS A 275 -20.98 16.74 23.36
C LYS A 275 -22.30 16.21 23.89
N GLY A 276 -23.16 15.70 23.03
CA GLY A 276 -24.47 15.16 23.39
C GLY A 276 -25.15 14.50 22.20
N ILE A 277 -26.10 13.60 22.48
CA ILE A 277 -26.83 12.84 21.46
C ILE A 277 -28.31 12.93 21.77
N GLU A 278 -29.08 13.47 20.84
CA GLU A 278 -30.52 13.63 20.92
C GLU A 278 -31.15 12.89 19.73
N GLY A 279 -31.59 11.64 19.97
CA GLY A 279 -32.15 10.80 18.91
C GLY A 279 -31.12 10.49 17.81
N SER A 280 -31.39 10.92 16.57
CA SER A 280 -30.47 10.80 15.42
C SER A 280 -29.47 11.96 15.30
N VAL A 281 -29.60 13.00 16.13
CA VAL A 281 -28.75 14.20 16.07
C VAL A 281 -27.62 14.07 17.08
N VAL A 282 -26.38 14.09 16.58
CA VAL A 282 -25.16 14.11 17.38
C VAL A 282 -24.61 15.52 17.41
N THR A 283 -24.57 16.14 18.59
CA THR A 283 -23.92 17.43 18.80
C THR A 283 -22.46 17.19 19.15
N VAL A 284 -21.56 17.76 18.36
CA VAL A 284 -20.11 17.61 18.49
C VAL A 284 -19.43 18.98 18.63
N LYS A 285 -18.26 19.01 19.25
CA LYS A 285 -17.38 20.19 19.28
C LYS A 285 -16.15 19.90 18.43
N VAL A 286 -15.88 20.74 17.44
CA VAL A 286 -14.68 20.59 16.59
C VAL A 286 -13.42 20.84 17.43
N GLU A 287 -12.44 19.95 17.29
CA GLU A 287 -11.16 20.00 17.98
C GLU A 287 -10.04 20.36 17.00
N ASP A 288 -8.93 20.88 17.50
CA ASP A 288 -7.72 21.01 16.67
C ASP A 288 -6.92 19.71 16.73
N VAL A 289 -6.13 19.45 15.70
CA VAL A 289 -5.23 18.30 15.68
C VAL A 289 -4.06 18.61 16.60
N GLU A 290 -3.92 17.94 17.74
CA GLU A 290 -2.74 18.06 18.61
C GLU A 290 -1.50 17.50 17.88
N THR A 291 -0.83 18.33 17.07
CA THR A 291 0.38 17.92 16.35
C THR A 291 1.59 17.97 17.29
N GLY A 292 1.87 16.85 17.96
CA GLY A 292 3.13 16.63 18.66
C GLY A 292 4.30 16.60 17.66
N GLY A 293 5.14 17.65 17.65
CA GLY A 293 6.55 17.61 17.23
C GLY A 293 6.91 17.06 15.83
N ALA A 294 6.75 17.92 14.81
CA ALA A 294 7.49 17.99 13.51
C ALA A 294 7.22 16.96 12.37
N PRO A 295 7.32 17.37 11.08
CA PRO A 295 6.86 18.61 10.45
C PRO A 295 6.06 18.29 9.16
N VAL A 296 4.73 18.25 9.23
CA VAL A 296 3.94 18.91 8.17
C VAL A 296 3.32 20.09 8.89
N ALA A 297 4.08 21.18 8.96
CA ALA A 297 3.62 22.38 9.65
C ALA A 297 2.28 22.80 9.00
N ASN A 298 1.24 22.87 9.83
CA ASN A 298 -0.08 23.45 9.52
C ASN A 298 -1.11 22.52 8.85
N MET A 299 -1.52 21.47 9.56
CA MET A 299 -2.90 20.94 9.46
C MET A 299 -3.88 21.64 10.43
N SER A 300 -3.45 22.72 11.11
CA SER A 300 -4.35 23.44 12.02
C SER A 300 -5.54 24.00 11.23
N LEU A 301 -6.74 23.71 11.71
CA LEU A 301 -8.01 24.13 11.10
C LEU A 301 -8.27 25.64 11.25
N GLY A 302 -7.36 26.37 11.91
CA GLY A 302 -7.46 27.79 12.20
C GLY A 302 -8.43 28.09 13.35
N ALA A 303 -8.17 29.19 14.07
CA ALA A 303 -8.93 29.56 15.27
C ALA A 303 -10.43 29.84 15.02
N SER A 304 -10.83 30.05 13.76
CA SER A 304 -12.23 30.28 13.39
C SER A 304 -13.09 29.01 13.32
N VAL A 305 -12.48 27.83 13.19
CA VAL A 305 -13.17 26.54 13.03
C VAL A 305 -13.09 25.71 14.31
N VAL A 306 -11.94 25.75 14.98
CA VAL A 306 -11.69 25.04 16.23
C VAL A 306 -12.63 25.55 17.34
N GLY A 307 -13.26 24.63 18.05
CA GLY A 307 -14.17 24.93 19.16
C GLY A 307 -15.62 25.20 18.75
N LYS A 308 -15.92 25.26 17.44
CA LYS A 308 -17.28 25.38 16.93
C LYS A 308 -18.09 24.14 17.29
N VAL A 309 -19.30 24.35 17.80
CA VAL A 309 -20.25 23.28 18.10
C VAL A 309 -21.12 23.07 16.86
N VAL A 310 -21.20 21.82 16.39
CA VAL A 310 -21.91 21.42 15.18
C VAL A 310 -22.85 20.28 15.53
N SER A 311 -24.09 20.34 15.05
CA SER A 311 -25.05 19.25 15.18
C SER A 311 -25.14 18.50 13.85
N VAL A 312 -24.85 17.19 13.90
CA VAL A 312 -24.88 16.29 12.75
C VAL A 312 -26.08 15.36 12.88
N ASP A 313 -27.01 15.45 11.94
CA ASP A 313 -28.19 14.59 11.90
C ASP A 313 -27.93 13.34 11.06
N LEU A 314 -27.80 12.20 11.75
CA LEU A 314 -27.51 10.89 11.15
C LEU A 314 -28.72 10.28 10.42
N SER A 315 -29.89 10.92 10.46
CA SER A 315 -31.06 10.50 9.68
C SER A 315 -31.10 11.07 8.25
N LYS A 316 -30.31 12.13 7.97
CA LYS A 316 -30.30 12.78 6.66
C LYS A 316 -29.59 11.93 5.63
N THR A 317 -30.28 11.67 4.51
CA THR A 317 -29.76 10.85 3.40
C THR A 317 -28.41 11.35 2.89
N ASP A 318 -28.20 12.66 2.82
CA ASP A 318 -26.92 13.24 2.37
C ASP A 318 -25.77 12.93 3.33
N VAL A 319 -26.02 12.98 4.63
CA VAL A 319 -25.03 12.66 5.68
C VAL A 319 -24.74 11.17 5.68
N ILE A 320 -25.77 10.35 5.58
CA ILE A 320 -25.68 8.89 5.45
C ILE A 320 -24.84 8.52 4.23
N ASN A 321 -25.14 9.10 3.07
CA ASN A 321 -24.42 8.84 1.83
C ASN A 321 -22.96 9.27 1.93
N VAL A 322 -22.67 10.43 2.52
CA VAL A 322 -21.29 10.90 2.72
C VAL A 322 -20.53 9.99 3.69
N ILE A 323 -21.13 9.62 4.83
CA ILE A 323 -20.49 8.70 5.79
C ILE A 323 -20.31 7.33 5.13
N GLN A 324 -21.31 6.74 4.48
CA GLN A 324 -21.19 5.42 3.87
C GLN A 324 -20.27 5.38 2.64
N ALA A 325 -20.20 6.46 1.86
CA ALA A 325 -19.30 6.55 0.72
C ALA A 325 -17.84 6.77 1.14
N ARG A 326 -17.62 7.51 2.24
CA ARG A 326 -16.28 7.91 2.73
C ARG A 326 -15.78 7.09 3.93
N THR A 327 -16.62 6.22 4.49
CA THR A 327 -16.26 5.22 5.52
C THR A 327 -16.15 3.86 4.86
N VAL A 328 -15.08 3.13 5.16
CA VAL A 328 -14.82 1.82 4.58
C VAL A 328 -15.97 0.87 4.92
N LYS A 329 -16.70 0.37 3.90
CA LYS A 329 -17.76 -0.64 4.09
C LYS A 329 -17.18 -1.87 4.81
N SER A 330 -17.44 -1.98 6.11
CA SER A 330 -17.34 -3.24 6.85
C SER A 330 -18.46 -4.16 6.38
N SER A 331 -18.17 -5.44 6.20
CA SER A 331 -19.10 -6.50 5.75
C SER A 331 -20.27 -6.79 6.71
N THR A 332 -20.52 -5.93 7.71
CA THR A 332 -21.66 -6.00 8.63
C THR A 332 -22.82 -5.13 8.13
N ALA A 333 -23.57 -5.66 7.17
CA ALA A 333 -24.90 -5.13 6.84
C ALA A 333 -25.86 -5.47 7.99
N ASN A 334 -26.00 -4.57 8.99
CA ASN A 334 -27.19 -4.36 9.85
C ASN A 334 -26.97 -3.50 11.12
N THR A 335 -25.91 -2.68 11.23
CA THR A 335 -25.75 -1.76 12.36
C THR A 335 -26.20 -0.33 12.04
N SER A 336 -26.82 0.33 13.03
CA SER A 336 -27.15 1.77 13.02
C SER A 336 -25.95 2.63 12.62
N ILE A 337 -26.15 3.60 11.72
CA ILE A 337 -25.09 4.48 11.20
C ILE A 337 -24.52 5.32 12.35
N SER A 338 -23.19 5.30 12.52
CA SER A 338 -22.47 6.07 13.54
C SER A 338 -21.35 6.90 12.92
N LEU A 339 -20.93 7.97 13.61
CA LEU A 339 -19.77 8.77 13.19
C LEU A 339 -18.49 7.93 13.26
N PRO A 340 -17.54 8.09 12.30
CA PRO A 340 -16.24 7.43 12.37
C PRO A 340 -15.45 7.84 13.62
N LEU A 341 -14.88 6.87 14.33
CA LEU A 341 -14.10 7.10 15.54
C LEU A 341 -12.68 7.56 15.21
N GLN A 342 -12.14 8.49 15.99
CA GLN A 342 -10.70 8.80 15.89
C GLN A 342 -9.86 7.66 16.49
N ASN A 343 -8.68 7.43 15.92
CA ASN A 343 -7.74 6.44 16.43
C ASN A 343 -7.06 6.94 17.70
N LYS A 344 -7.01 6.11 18.74
CA LYS A 344 -6.26 6.42 19.97
C LYS A 344 -4.77 6.30 19.66
N VAL A 345 -4.03 7.41 19.70
CA VAL A 345 -2.58 7.43 19.50
C VAL A 345 -1.91 6.71 20.70
N MET A 346 -1.61 5.43 20.55
CA MET A 346 -1.13 4.54 21.64
C MET A 346 0.28 4.88 22.15
N THR A 347 1.02 5.77 21.49
CA THR A 347 2.34 6.21 21.95
C THR A 347 2.51 7.71 21.75
N LYS A 348 2.91 8.40 22.83
CA LYS A 348 3.17 9.84 22.88
C LYS A 348 3.89 10.34 21.62
N THR A 349 3.42 11.49 21.11
CA THR A 349 4.00 12.38 20.09
C THR A 349 4.03 11.98 18.62
N HIS A 350 3.79 10.72 18.22
CA HIS A 350 3.86 10.35 16.79
C HIS A 350 2.73 9.37 16.41
N GLY A 351 1.78 9.79 15.55
CA GLY A 351 0.86 8.90 14.78
C GLY A 351 1.52 7.72 14.01
N PHE A 352 0.77 7.00 13.19
CA PHE A 352 1.19 5.73 12.59
C PHE A 352 2.20 5.90 11.45
N GLU A 353 3.27 5.11 11.46
CA GLU A 353 4.27 5.06 10.38
C GLU A 353 3.76 4.30 9.14
N ASP A 354 3.00 3.22 9.34
CA ASP A 354 2.32 2.47 8.27
C ASP A 354 0.81 2.49 8.48
N MET A 355 0.07 2.96 7.48
CA MET A 355 -1.38 3.10 7.54
C MET A 355 -2.14 1.77 7.60
N ILE A 356 -1.50 0.63 7.30
CA ILE A 356 -2.13 -0.69 7.50
C ILE A 356 -2.34 -1.01 8.99
N SER A 357 -1.54 -0.43 9.87
CA SER A 357 -1.56 -0.65 11.32
C SER A 357 -2.61 0.19 12.07
N VAL A 358 -3.30 1.08 11.36
CA VAL A 358 -4.33 1.96 11.93
C VAL A 358 -5.56 1.12 12.34
N ASP A 359 -6.05 1.28 13.57
CA ASP A 359 -7.18 0.51 14.10
C ASP A 359 -8.48 0.76 13.31
N HIS A 360 -8.97 2.00 13.34
CA HIS A 360 -10.13 2.51 12.61
C HIS A 360 -9.68 3.11 11.27
N LEU A 361 -9.87 2.35 10.18
CA LEU A 361 -9.55 2.81 8.83
C LEU A 361 -10.75 3.45 8.16
N HIS A 362 -10.69 4.76 8.02
CA HIS A 362 -11.57 5.57 7.20
C HIS A 362 -10.79 6.73 6.62
N GLU A 363 -11.36 7.42 5.63
CA GLU A 363 -10.67 8.46 4.87
C GLU A 363 -10.14 9.60 5.76
N GLY A 364 -10.90 10.01 6.79
CA GLY A 364 -10.42 10.97 7.80
C GLY A 364 -9.13 10.50 8.52
N ALA A 365 -9.03 9.22 8.92
CA ALA A 365 -7.85 8.71 9.61
C ALA A 365 -6.62 8.69 8.69
N ILE A 366 -6.80 8.38 7.41
CA ILE A 366 -5.74 8.41 6.39
C ILE A 366 -5.24 9.85 6.21
N LEU A 367 -6.17 10.79 5.98
CA LEU A 367 -5.86 12.21 5.77
C LEU A 367 -5.04 12.79 6.92
N TYR A 368 -5.52 12.60 8.15
CA TYR A 368 -4.90 13.17 9.35
C TYR A 368 -3.69 12.38 9.87
N ASN A 369 -3.37 11.22 9.28
CA ASN A 369 -2.13 10.49 9.54
C ASN A 369 -1.01 10.80 8.52
N LEU A 370 -1.32 11.51 7.43
CA LEU A 370 -0.31 11.86 6.42
C LEU A 370 0.83 12.68 7.02
N ARG A 371 2.06 12.30 6.65
CA ARG A 371 3.30 12.99 6.99
C ARG A 371 4.11 13.26 5.73
N GLN A 372 5.29 13.86 5.90
CA GLN A 372 6.28 14.01 4.81
C GLN A 372 6.53 12.69 4.08
N HIS A 373 6.70 11.61 4.84
CA HIS A 373 6.69 10.25 4.32
C HIS A 373 5.82 9.35 5.19
N THR A 374 5.06 8.45 4.59
CA THR A 374 4.22 7.48 5.30
C THR A 374 4.13 6.18 4.51
N TYR A 375 4.15 5.04 5.18
CA TYR A 375 3.97 3.76 4.51
C TYR A 375 2.49 3.39 4.38
N THR A 376 2.24 2.56 3.37
CA THR A 376 0.99 1.86 3.14
C THR A 376 1.37 0.47 2.63
N GLY A 377 1.70 -0.42 3.56
CA GLY A 377 2.32 -1.71 3.23
C GLY A 377 3.59 -1.50 2.39
N LYS A 378 3.61 -2.06 1.17
CA LYS A 378 4.77 -1.92 0.26
C LYS A 378 4.90 -0.53 -0.39
N ILE A 379 3.89 0.33 -0.29
CA ILE A 379 3.86 1.64 -0.93
C ILE A 379 4.46 2.69 0.01
N CYS A 380 5.26 3.60 -0.54
CA CYS A 380 5.70 4.81 0.17
C CYS A 380 4.94 6.03 -0.36
N ILE A 381 4.24 6.74 0.53
CA ILE A 381 3.61 8.03 0.24
C ILE A 381 4.61 9.12 0.58
N ALA A 382 4.86 10.04 -0.34
CA ALA A 382 5.74 11.19 -0.16
C ALA A 382 4.96 12.49 -0.41
N VAL A 383 4.83 13.34 0.60
CA VAL A 383 4.15 14.64 0.46
C VAL A 383 5.19 15.70 0.11
N ASN A 384 4.94 16.53 -0.91
CA ASN A 384 5.88 17.58 -1.30
C ASN A 384 5.97 18.67 -0.21
N PRO A 385 7.13 18.87 0.45
CA PRO A 385 7.25 19.89 1.49
C PRO A 385 7.32 21.33 0.96
N TYR A 386 7.56 21.55 -0.33
CA TYR A 386 7.94 22.85 -0.93
C TYR A 386 9.17 23.52 -0.29
N GLN A 387 9.96 22.78 0.48
CA GLN A 387 11.21 23.24 1.09
C GLN A 387 12.18 22.08 1.31
N TRP A 388 13.47 22.36 1.32
CA TRP A 388 14.48 21.36 1.65
C TRP A 388 14.44 21.02 3.14
N LEU A 389 14.27 19.73 3.44
CA LEU A 389 14.24 19.21 4.80
C LEU A 389 15.56 18.52 5.14
N ARG A 390 15.93 18.54 6.43
CA ARG A 390 17.09 17.79 6.95
C ARG A 390 16.97 16.26 6.79
N LEU A 391 15.79 15.76 6.39
CA LEU A 391 15.53 14.36 6.08
C LEU A 391 16.42 13.80 4.96
N TYR A 392 16.93 14.65 4.08
CA TYR A 392 17.79 14.23 2.96
C TYR A 392 19.28 14.37 3.27
N SER A 393 19.66 14.52 4.54
CA SER A 393 21.06 14.68 4.92
C SER A 393 21.86 13.38 4.76
N PRO A 394 23.20 13.47 4.62
CA PRO A 394 24.08 12.29 4.57
C PRO A 394 23.92 11.38 5.80
N GLU A 395 23.69 11.95 6.98
CA GLU A 395 23.48 11.20 8.22
C GLU A 395 22.20 10.37 8.15
N THR A 396 21.13 10.95 7.62
CA THR A 396 19.86 10.21 7.42
C THR A 396 20.04 9.12 6.38
N MET A 397 20.78 9.39 5.30
CA MET A 397 21.07 8.40 4.26
C MET A 397 21.81 7.17 4.82
N GLN A 398 22.80 7.37 5.70
CA GLN A 398 23.53 6.27 6.35
C GLN A 398 22.63 5.32 7.14
N LEU A 399 21.53 5.83 7.72
CA LEU A 399 20.56 4.99 8.43
C LEU A 399 19.85 4.00 7.50
N TYR A 400 19.87 4.17 6.18
CA TYR A 400 19.19 3.31 5.21
C TYR A 400 20.16 2.54 4.30
N MET A 401 21.34 2.17 4.81
CA MET A 401 22.36 1.44 4.04
C MET A 401 22.52 -0.05 4.40
N ASP A 402 21.73 -0.56 5.36
CA ASP A 402 21.92 -1.90 5.94
C ASP A 402 21.08 -3.02 5.29
N GLY A 403 20.18 -2.66 4.36
CA GLY A 403 19.35 -3.61 3.61
C GLY A 403 18.10 -4.09 4.33
N SER A 404 17.80 -3.64 5.56
CA SER A 404 16.61 -4.05 6.30
C SER A 404 15.59 -2.92 6.40
N ARG A 405 14.34 -3.15 6.01
CA ARG A 405 13.26 -2.17 6.21
C ARG A 405 12.68 -2.21 7.63
N GLU A 406 12.93 -3.29 8.38
CA GLU A 406 12.35 -3.49 9.70
C GLU A 406 12.82 -2.41 10.69
N ASN A 407 11.88 -1.86 11.46
CA ASN A 407 12.12 -0.78 12.44
C ASN A 407 12.70 0.51 11.85
N LYS A 408 12.64 0.72 10.53
CA LYS A 408 12.99 1.99 9.90
C LYS A 408 11.76 2.83 9.62
N ALA A 409 11.84 4.10 9.95
CA ALA A 409 10.78 5.06 9.69
C ALA A 409 10.46 5.16 8.18
N PRO A 410 9.28 5.70 7.82
CA PRO A 410 8.90 5.94 6.44
C PRO A 410 9.89 6.84 5.70
N HIS A 411 10.51 6.33 4.63
CA HIS A 411 11.38 7.12 3.78
C HIS A 411 11.56 6.52 2.38
N VAL A 412 11.77 7.36 1.36
CA VAL A 412 12.12 6.90 0.00
C VAL A 412 13.49 6.21 -0.09
N TYR A 413 14.34 6.43 0.91
CA TYR A 413 15.61 5.70 1.07
C TYR A 413 15.38 4.22 1.38
N ALA A 414 14.33 3.89 2.14
CA ALA A 414 13.99 2.49 2.37
C ALA A 414 13.60 1.77 1.08
N VAL A 415 12.83 2.42 0.20
CA VAL A 415 12.40 1.85 -1.09
C VAL A 415 13.60 1.62 -2.01
N SER A 416 14.49 2.60 -2.13
CA SER A 416 15.71 2.48 -2.94
C SER A 416 16.67 1.43 -2.38
N MET A 417 16.87 1.38 -1.06
CA MET A 417 17.64 0.32 -0.40
C MET A 417 17.04 -1.06 -0.66
N GLU A 418 15.75 -1.24 -0.42
CA GLU A 418 15.04 -2.51 -0.62
C GLU A 418 15.20 -2.99 -2.06
N SER A 419 15.03 -2.10 -3.05
CA SER A 419 15.26 -2.43 -4.45
C SER A 419 16.69 -2.90 -4.71
N PHE A 420 17.71 -2.20 -4.19
CA PHE A 420 19.11 -2.53 -4.41
C PHE A 420 19.50 -3.88 -3.79
N PHE A 421 19.16 -4.11 -2.53
CA PHE A 421 19.49 -5.36 -1.85
C PHE A 421 18.67 -6.55 -2.39
N HIS A 422 17.42 -6.33 -2.79
CA HIS A 422 16.61 -7.37 -3.43
C HIS A 422 17.20 -7.77 -4.79
N MET A 423 17.62 -6.81 -5.61
CA MET A 423 18.33 -7.09 -6.87
C MET A 423 19.57 -7.96 -6.64
N ARG A 424 20.41 -7.61 -5.65
CA ARG A 424 21.64 -8.34 -5.35
C ARG A 424 21.40 -9.75 -4.81
N THR A 425 20.39 -9.91 -3.95
CA THR A 425 20.08 -11.19 -3.31
C THR A 425 19.38 -12.16 -4.28
N HIS A 426 18.44 -11.65 -5.07
CA HIS A 426 17.58 -12.50 -5.91
C HIS A 426 17.96 -12.50 -7.39
N THR A 427 18.91 -11.68 -7.82
CA THR A 427 19.35 -11.55 -9.23
C THR A 427 18.22 -11.18 -10.21
N ILE A 428 17.18 -10.48 -9.71
CA ILE A 428 16.01 -10.02 -10.47
C ILE A 428 16.11 -8.50 -10.66
N ASN A 429 15.83 -8.03 -11.87
CA ASN A 429 15.76 -6.59 -12.18
C ASN A 429 14.64 -5.91 -11.38
N GLN A 430 14.82 -4.64 -11.05
CA GLN A 430 13.86 -3.89 -10.24
C GLN A 430 13.30 -2.70 -11.01
N SER A 431 12.07 -2.31 -10.70
CA SER A 431 11.50 -1.03 -11.14
C SER A 431 10.93 -0.27 -9.95
N ILE A 432 11.16 1.04 -9.89
CA ILE A 432 10.52 1.95 -8.94
C ILE A 432 9.63 2.90 -9.74
N LEU A 433 8.32 2.82 -9.52
CA LEU A 433 7.32 3.66 -10.18
C LEU A 433 7.00 4.86 -9.28
N VAL A 434 7.43 6.05 -9.70
CA VAL A 434 7.15 7.31 -9.02
C VAL A 434 5.99 8.00 -9.73
N SER A 435 4.93 8.29 -8.99
CA SER A 435 3.67 8.76 -9.58
C SER A 435 2.96 9.76 -8.67
N GLY A 436 2.06 10.55 -9.24
CA GLY A 436 1.38 11.64 -8.54
C GLY A 436 1.05 12.79 -9.49
N GLU A 437 0.21 13.72 -9.06
CA GLU A 437 -0.19 14.88 -9.88
C GLU A 437 0.99 15.79 -10.25
N SER A 438 0.77 16.68 -11.23
CA SER A 438 1.76 17.69 -11.60
C SER A 438 2.09 18.63 -10.42
N GLY A 439 3.38 18.78 -10.11
CA GLY A 439 3.89 19.54 -8.97
C GLY A 439 3.96 18.76 -7.65
N ALA A 440 3.66 17.45 -7.63
CA ALA A 440 3.74 16.62 -6.43
C ALA A 440 5.18 16.25 -6.00
N GLY A 441 6.22 16.64 -6.74
CA GLY A 441 7.63 16.39 -6.38
C GLY A 441 8.26 15.11 -6.95
N LYS A 442 7.63 14.45 -7.93
CA LYS A 442 8.10 13.18 -8.54
C LYS A 442 9.56 13.20 -8.99
N THR A 443 9.95 14.24 -9.73
CA THR A 443 11.30 14.39 -10.28
C THR A 443 12.35 14.57 -9.18
N GLU A 444 12.05 15.35 -8.14
CA GLU A 444 12.96 15.52 -6.99
C GLU A 444 13.08 14.23 -6.18
N THR A 445 11.96 13.54 -5.93
CA THR A 445 11.98 12.22 -5.30
C THR A 445 12.81 11.21 -6.09
N THR A 446 12.73 11.24 -7.42
CA THR A 446 13.54 10.40 -8.32
C THR A 446 15.03 10.71 -8.18
N LYS A 447 15.43 12.00 -8.19
CA LYS A 447 16.83 12.41 -7.98
C LYS A 447 17.38 11.93 -6.63
N ILE A 448 16.60 12.09 -5.57
CA ILE A 448 16.96 11.66 -4.21
C ILE A 448 17.20 10.15 -4.15
N MET A 449 16.31 9.34 -4.73
CA MET A 449 16.47 7.89 -4.77
C MET A 449 17.64 7.45 -5.65
N MET A 450 17.84 8.07 -6.81
CA MET A 450 18.97 7.79 -7.68
C MET A 450 20.30 8.01 -6.95
N ASN A 451 20.44 9.14 -6.24
CA ASN A 451 21.63 9.44 -5.45
C ASN A 451 21.85 8.42 -4.31
N HIS A 452 20.77 7.95 -3.69
CA HIS A 452 20.87 6.91 -2.67
C HIS A 452 21.33 5.56 -3.23
N VAL A 453 20.69 5.05 -4.30
CA VAL A 453 21.09 3.79 -4.95
C VAL A 453 22.55 3.85 -5.41
N ALA A 454 22.93 4.98 -5.98
CA ALA A 454 24.29 5.28 -6.38
C ALA A 454 25.29 5.17 -5.20
N THR A 455 24.93 5.71 -4.05
CA THR A 455 25.76 5.66 -2.83
C THR A 455 25.86 4.23 -2.29
N LEU A 456 24.79 3.43 -2.36
CA LEU A 456 24.80 2.01 -1.97
C LEU A 456 25.68 1.14 -2.88
N ALA A 457 25.75 1.49 -4.17
CA ALA A 457 26.44 0.71 -5.20
C ALA A 457 27.91 1.08 -5.39
N SER A 458 28.39 2.14 -4.73
CA SER A 458 29.72 2.70 -4.97
C SER A 458 30.81 2.09 -4.08
N THR A 459 31.95 1.76 -4.67
CA THR A 459 33.18 1.39 -3.93
C THR A 459 34.30 2.43 -4.05
N SER A 460 34.32 3.38 -5.00
CA SER A 460 35.22 4.57 -4.98
C SER A 460 34.91 5.64 -6.05
N ASP A 461 34.34 5.29 -7.20
CA ASP A 461 34.20 6.21 -8.36
C ASP A 461 32.80 6.85 -8.46
N MET A 462 32.60 7.98 -7.76
CA MET A 462 31.38 8.81 -7.87
C MET A 462 31.20 9.49 -9.24
N SER A 463 32.18 9.40 -10.14
CA SER A 463 32.23 10.16 -11.40
C SER A 463 31.13 9.78 -12.41
N ILE A 464 30.66 8.53 -12.40
CA ILE A 464 29.58 8.07 -13.30
C ILE A 464 28.24 8.61 -12.82
N ILE A 465 27.98 8.54 -11.51
CA ILE A 465 26.75 9.05 -10.88
C ILE A 465 26.67 10.56 -11.05
N GLN A 466 27.78 11.24 -10.82
CA GLN A 466 27.86 12.68 -10.98
C GLN A 466 27.54 13.07 -12.42
N ARG A 467 28.05 12.34 -13.43
CA ARG A 467 27.67 12.52 -14.84
C ARG A 467 26.17 12.28 -15.10
N ILE A 468 25.60 11.21 -14.53
CA ILE A 468 24.16 10.92 -14.65
C ILE A 468 23.32 12.06 -14.07
N ILE A 469 23.63 12.52 -12.84
CA ILE A 469 22.90 13.59 -12.17
C ILE A 469 23.10 14.92 -12.90
N GLN A 470 24.33 15.24 -13.32
CA GLN A 470 24.67 16.47 -14.04
C GLN A 470 24.13 16.50 -15.48
N SER A 471 23.70 15.36 -16.04
CA SER A 471 23.00 15.33 -17.34
C SER A 471 21.51 15.66 -17.22
N ASN A 472 20.90 15.57 -16.02
CA ASN A 472 19.47 15.89 -15.84
C ASN A 472 19.12 17.34 -16.21
N PRO A 473 19.90 18.38 -15.85
CA PRO A 473 19.65 19.75 -16.31
C PRO A 473 19.46 19.87 -17.82
N LEU A 474 20.16 19.08 -18.64
CA LEU A 474 19.93 19.07 -20.09
C LEU A 474 18.54 18.54 -20.45
N LEU A 475 18.17 17.40 -19.87
CA LEU A 475 16.84 16.83 -20.10
C LEU A 475 15.72 17.76 -19.59
N GLU A 476 15.97 18.50 -18.51
CA GLU A 476 15.02 19.49 -18.00
C GLU A 476 14.96 20.73 -18.88
N SER A 477 16.09 21.29 -19.33
CA SER A 477 16.11 22.44 -20.24
C SER A 477 15.37 22.14 -21.56
N PHE A 478 15.56 20.95 -22.13
CA PHE A 478 14.95 20.55 -23.41
C PHE A 478 13.61 19.82 -23.30
N GLY A 479 13.22 19.39 -22.10
CA GLY A 479 12.06 18.53 -21.90
C GLY A 479 11.04 19.06 -20.91
N ASN A 480 11.39 20.08 -20.12
CA ASN A 480 10.47 20.71 -19.18
C ASN A 480 10.02 22.08 -19.68
N ALA A 481 8.84 22.47 -19.22
CA ALA A 481 8.24 23.76 -19.50
C ALA A 481 7.40 24.26 -18.33
N ALA A 482 7.13 25.56 -18.31
CA ALA A 482 6.23 26.14 -17.32
C ALA A 482 4.77 25.94 -17.74
N THR A 483 3.98 25.45 -16.79
CA THR A 483 2.53 25.26 -16.88
C THR A 483 1.85 26.16 -15.85
N ALA A 484 0.52 26.32 -15.93
CA ALA A 484 -0.23 27.09 -14.94
C ALA A 484 -0.06 26.56 -13.49
N ARG A 485 0.33 25.28 -13.32
CA ARG A 485 0.43 24.61 -12.00
C ARG A 485 1.87 24.41 -11.50
N ASN A 486 2.85 24.35 -12.40
CA ASN A 486 4.25 24.04 -12.10
C ASN A 486 5.17 24.74 -13.10
N ASP A 487 6.20 25.45 -12.59
CA ASP A 487 7.09 26.28 -13.40
C ASP A 487 8.17 25.46 -14.11
N ASN A 488 8.47 24.26 -13.61
CA ASN A 488 9.42 23.30 -14.20
C ASN A 488 8.74 21.92 -14.31
N SER A 489 7.71 21.83 -15.16
CA SER A 489 6.97 20.59 -15.37
C SER A 489 7.60 19.77 -16.48
N SER A 490 7.97 18.52 -16.20
CA SER A 490 8.36 17.58 -17.26
C SER A 490 7.24 17.43 -18.27
N ARG A 491 7.57 17.60 -19.56
CA ARG A 491 6.72 17.41 -20.75
C ARG A 491 7.24 16.27 -21.66
N PHE A 492 8.08 15.40 -21.11
CA PHE A 492 8.37 14.01 -21.56
C PHE A 492 8.32 13.03 -20.35
N GLY A 493 7.99 11.77 -20.60
CA GLY A 493 8.15 10.68 -19.63
C GLY A 493 9.56 10.11 -19.69
N LYS A 494 10.14 9.77 -18.54
CA LYS A 494 11.53 9.30 -18.40
C LYS A 494 11.60 8.00 -17.61
N PHE A 495 12.15 6.96 -18.21
CA PHE A 495 12.55 5.74 -17.51
C PHE A 495 14.08 5.67 -17.46
N THR A 496 14.65 5.90 -16.28
CA THR A 496 16.09 5.87 -16.08
C THR A 496 16.50 4.51 -15.51
N GLU A 497 17.30 3.77 -16.27
CA GLU A 497 17.88 2.49 -15.87
C GLU A 497 19.27 2.70 -15.31
N LEU A 498 19.45 2.38 -14.04
CA LEU A 498 20.77 2.23 -13.43
C LEU A 498 21.27 0.81 -13.73
N GLN A 499 22.45 0.68 -14.35
CA GLN A 499 22.99 -0.57 -14.86
C GLN A 499 24.06 -1.14 -13.92
N PHE A 500 23.93 -2.41 -13.55
CA PHE A 500 24.78 -3.07 -12.56
C PHE A 500 25.51 -4.31 -13.10
N ASP A 501 26.68 -4.58 -12.54
CA ASP A 501 27.40 -5.85 -12.72
C ASP A 501 26.79 -6.97 -11.84
N VAL A 502 27.31 -8.20 -11.98
CA VAL A 502 26.90 -9.36 -11.17
C VAL A 502 27.19 -9.22 -9.66
N ARG A 503 28.07 -8.29 -9.26
CA ARG A 503 28.44 -8.04 -7.85
C ARG A 503 27.58 -6.95 -7.21
N GLY A 504 26.82 -6.20 -8.02
CA GLY A 504 25.99 -5.08 -7.62
C GLY A 504 26.69 -3.72 -7.69
N HIS A 505 27.80 -3.60 -8.41
CA HIS A 505 28.43 -2.30 -8.68
C HIS A 505 27.72 -1.57 -9.81
N LEU A 506 27.59 -0.26 -9.67
CA LEU A 506 27.02 0.59 -10.71
C LEU A 506 28.02 0.78 -11.86
N MET A 507 27.66 0.33 -13.06
CA MET A 507 28.51 0.43 -14.26
C MET A 507 28.14 1.61 -15.16
N GLY A 508 26.87 2.03 -15.17
CA GLY A 508 26.37 3.07 -16.07
C GLY A 508 24.89 3.31 -15.89
N ALA A 509 24.29 4.08 -16.80
CA ALA A 509 22.86 4.27 -16.87
C ALA A 509 22.32 4.41 -18.28
N ARG A 510 21.01 4.29 -18.45
CA ARG A 510 20.32 4.54 -19.72
C ARG A 510 19.00 5.25 -19.46
N ALA A 511 18.78 6.37 -20.13
CA ALA A 511 17.51 7.08 -20.11
C ALA A 511 16.68 6.69 -21.35
N HIS A 512 15.49 6.16 -21.12
CA HIS A 512 14.47 6.00 -22.14
C HIS A 512 13.45 7.11 -22.00
N THR A 513 13.28 7.91 -23.05
CA THR A 513 12.28 8.97 -23.10
C THR A 513 11.04 8.53 -23.86
N TYR A 514 9.88 8.98 -23.38
CA TYR A 514 8.58 8.64 -23.92
C TYR A 514 7.76 9.93 -24.03
N LEU A 515 6.94 10.07 -25.08
CA LEU A 515 5.94 11.15 -25.19
C LEU A 515 6.48 12.57 -24.94
N LEU A 516 7.36 13.06 -25.79
CA LEU A 516 7.60 14.50 -25.82
C LEU A 516 6.33 15.22 -26.32
N GLU A 517 5.82 16.18 -25.56
CA GLU A 517 4.67 17.01 -25.97
C GLU A 517 5.10 18.02 -27.06
N LYS A 518 5.24 17.53 -28.29
CA LYS A 518 5.76 18.32 -29.42
C LYS A 518 4.95 19.58 -29.71
N SER A 519 3.63 19.54 -29.51
CA SER A 519 2.76 20.70 -29.78
C SER A 519 3.15 21.94 -28.98
N ARG A 520 3.77 21.76 -27.81
CA ARG A 520 4.28 22.86 -26.98
C ARG A 520 5.32 23.73 -27.68
N VAL A 521 6.03 23.20 -28.68
CA VAL A 521 6.99 23.97 -29.48
C VAL A 521 6.30 25.13 -30.17
N THR A 522 5.10 24.91 -30.74
CA THR A 522 4.43 25.91 -31.58
C THR A 522 3.19 26.53 -30.94
N HIS A 523 2.61 25.89 -29.93
CA HIS A 523 1.39 26.34 -29.27
C HIS A 523 1.47 26.14 -27.76
N GLN A 524 1.04 27.15 -26.99
CA GLN A 524 0.97 27.08 -25.53
C GLN A 524 -0.37 27.64 -25.05
N ALA A 525 -0.93 27.02 -24.00
CA ALA A 525 -2.14 27.54 -23.38
C ALA A 525 -1.89 28.91 -22.71
N PRO A 526 -2.93 29.72 -22.48
CA PRO A 526 -2.79 31.01 -21.81
C PRO A 526 -2.11 30.87 -20.44
N GLY A 527 -1.01 31.60 -20.24
CA GLY A 527 -0.22 31.55 -19.00
C GLY A 527 0.79 30.38 -18.91
N GLU A 528 0.94 29.60 -19.98
CA GLU A 528 1.97 28.57 -20.10
C GLU A 528 3.10 28.99 -21.04
N ARG A 529 4.27 28.37 -20.86
CA ARG A 529 5.47 28.65 -21.66
C ARG A 529 5.88 27.43 -22.49
N THR A 530 6.71 27.67 -23.50
CA THR A 530 7.40 26.61 -24.25
C THR A 530 8.58 26.05 -23.44
N PHE A 531 9.35 25.14 -24.02
CA PHE A 531 10.51 24.51 -23.37
C PHE A 531 11.57 25.53 -22.95
N HIS A 532 12.18 25.32 -21.78
CA HIS A 532 13.10 26.28 -21.17
C HIS A 532 14.28 26.67 -22.05
N ILE A 533 14.80 25.72 -22.84
CA ILE A 533 15.95 25.94 -23.72
C ILE A 533 15.73 27.08 -24.73
N LEU A 534 14.50 27.27 -25.23
CA LEU A 534 14.21 28.35 -26.20
C LEU A 534 14.31 29.73 -25.52
N TYR A 535 13.96 29.83 -24.24
CA TYR A 535 14.15 31.04 -23.46
C TYR A 535 15.61 31.27 -23.09
N GLN A 536 16.34 30.21 -22.73
CA GLN A 536 17.76 30.28 -22.39
C GLN A 536 18.60 30.77 -23.58
N VAL A 537 18.37 30.22 -24.78
CA VAL A 537 19.07 30.65 -26.01
C VAL A 537 18.70 32.08 -26.40
N LEU A 538 17.43 32.47 -26.26
CA LEU A 538 16.98 33.83 -26.56
C LEU A 538 17.58 34.87 -25.61
N ALA A 539 17.74 34.54 -24.33
CA ALA A 539 18.39 35.41 -23.35
C ALA A 539 19.86 35.70 -23.69
N GLU A 540 20.50 34.80 -24.43
CA GLU A 540 21.89 34.88 -24.88
C GLU A 540 22.03 35.40 -26.32
N ALA A 541 20.98 35.99 -26.89
CA ALA A 541 21.00 36.51 -28.26
C ALA A 541 22.14 37.51 -28.52
N SER A 542 22.50 38.32 -27.51
CA SER A 542 23.59 39.31 -27.61
C SER A 542 24.98 38.67 -27.65
N THR A 543 25.16 37.50 -27.03
CA THR A 543 26.43 36.76 -27.01
C THR A 543 26.54 35.80 -28.20
N LEU A 544 25.42 35.51 -28.88
CA LEU A 544 25.32 34.59 -30.02
C LEU A 544 24.82 35.28 -31.31
N PRO A 545 25.51 36.31 -31.83
CA PRO A 545 25.01 37.13 -32.95
C PRO A 545 24.85 36.35 -34.27
N HIS A 546 25.60 35.25 -34.44
CA HIS A 546 25.51 34.37 -35.61
C HIS A 546 24.18 33.58 -35.71
N LEU A 547 23.36 33.62 -34.65
CA LEU A 547 22.02 33.01 -34.64
C LEU A 547 20.92 33.97 -35.12
N HIS A 548 21.27 35.24 -35.37
CA HIS A 548 20.34 36.29 -35.80
C HIS A 548 19.13 36.46 -34.86
N LEU A 549 19.28 36.16 -33.57
CA LEU A 549 18.22 36.31 -32.58
C LEU A 549 18.18 37.73 -32.02
N ASP A 550 16.99 38.21 -31.67
CA ASP A 550 16.77 39.51 -31.03
C ASP A 550 15.88 39.34 -29.80
N ALA A 551 16.45 39.52 -28.61
CA ALA A 551 15.72 39.40 -27.35
C ALA A 551 14.59 40.44 -27.19
N SER A 552 14.62 41.55 -27.93
CA SER A 552 13.58 42.58 -27.92
C SER A 552 12.40 42.29 -28.86
N ARG A 553 12.60 41.39 -29.84
CA ARG A 553 11.58 40.99 -30.81
C ARG A 553 10.68 39.90 -30.24
N ARG A 554 9.37 40.01 -30.45
CA ARG A 554 8.39 38.96 -30.13
C ARG A 554 8.41 37.83 -31.15
N TYR A 555 8.85 36.65 -30.73
CA TYR A 555 8.79 35.42 -31.53
C TYR A 555 7.47 34.68 -31.31
N ARG A 556 6.82 34.21 -32.39
CA ARG A 556 5.51 33.53 -32.38
C ARG A 556 5.46 32.31 -31.47
N TYR A 557 6.53 31.52 -31.44
CA TYR A 557 6.61 30.26 -30.67
C TYR A 557 6.99 30.44 -29.21
N VAL A 558 7.30 31.66 -28.78
CA VAL A 558 7.75 31.97 -27.42
C VAL A 558 6.85 33.06 -26.84
N GLN A 559 6.05 32.72 -25.83
CA GLN A 559 5.35 33.76 -25.06
C GLN A 559 6.39 34.60 -24.30
N GLN A 560 6.53 35.86 -24.69
CA GLN A 560 7.44 36.82 -24.06
C GLN A 560 6.72 37.62 -22.98
N ASP A 561 6.69 37.05 -21.79
CA ASP A 561 6.39 37.82 -20.58
C ASP A 561 7.50 38.86 -20.32
N PRO A 562 7.22 39.97 -19.59
CA PRO A 562 8.25 40.90 -19.14
C PRO A 562 9.40 40.16 -18.43
N ALA A 563 10.65 40.48 -18.75
CA ALA A 563 11.85 39.76 -18.30
C ALA A 563 11.90 39.50 -16.77
N ASP A 564 11.38 40.42 -15.96
CA ASP A 564 11.34 40.34 -14.49
C ASP A 564 10.43 39.22 -13.94
N LYS A 565 9.59 38.59 -14.79
CA LYS A 565 8.67 37.51 -14.40
C LYS A 565 9.15 36.10 -14.80
N VAL A 566 10.20 35.98 -15.62
CA VAL A 566 10.66 34.68 -16.12
C VAL A 566 11.74 34.12 -15.18
N LYS A 567 11.32 33.38 -14.16
CA LYS A 567 12.24 32.52 -13.40
C LYS A 567 12.46 31.22 -14.17
N LEU A 568 13.68 31.00 -14.64
CA LEU A 568 14.12 29.72 -15.23
C LEU A 568 14.75 28.85 -14.15
N GLU A 569 14.52 27.54 -14.19
CA GLU A 569 15.09 26.61 -13.21
C GLU A 569 16.61 26.52 -13.34
N HIS A 570 17.09 26.41 -14.59
CA HIS A 570 18.51 26.29 -14.93
C HIS A 570 18.95 27.49 -15.74
N SER A 571 20.16 27.97 -15.47
CA SER A 571 20.79 29.04 -16.24
C SER A 571 21.35 28.52 -17.58
N TRP A 572 21.70 29.43 -18.48
CA TRP A 572 22.44 29.07 -19.68
C TRP A 572 23.78 28.38 -19.37
N ALA A 573 24.49 28.86 -18.34
CA ALA A 573 25.77 28.29 -17.92
C ALA A 573 25.63 26.81 -17.47
N ASP A 574 24.54 26.47 -16.80
CA ASP A 574 24.25 25.08 -16.41
C ASP A 574 24.05 24.18 -17.63
N THR A 575 23.37 24.70 -18.65
CA THR A 575 23.14 23.98 -19.92
C THR A 575 24.44 23.78 -20.68
N GLN A 576 25.29 24.81 -20.80
CA GLN A 576 26.62 24.69 -21.45
C GLN A 576 27.53 23.70 -20.72
N ASN A 577 27.55 23.75 -19.39
CA ASN A 577 28.30 22.79 -18.57
C ASN A 577 27.77 21.37 -18.79
N GLY A 578 26.45 21.17 -18.83
CA GLY A 578 25.83 19.89 -19.14
C GLY A 578 26.28 19.32 -20.49
N LEU A 579 26.25 20.13 -21.56
CA LEU A 579 26.68 19.70 -22.91
C LEU A 579 28.16 19.27 -22.91
N THR A 580 28.99 19.98 -22.16
CA THR A 580 30.43 19.69 -22.01
C THR A 580 30.66 18.39 -21.24
N ILE A 581 29.91 18.14 -20.15
CA ILE A 581 30.00 16.93 -19.33
C ILE A 581 29.57 15.68 -20.11
N VAL A 582 28.56 15.80 -20.98
CA VAL A 582 28.16 14.72 -21.91
C VAL A 582 29.23 14.48 -22.98
N GLY A 583 30.14 15.43 -23.21
CA GLY A 583 31.21 15.31 -24.20
C GLY A 583 30.78 15.69 -25.61
N ILE A 584 29.76 16.54 -25.75
CA ILE A 584 29.33 17.05 -27.06
C ILE A 584 30.34 18.10 -27.53
N ALA A 585 30.96 17.86 -28.68
CA ALA A 585 31.96 18.77 -29.26
C ALA A 585 31.36 20.15 -29.60
N ASP A 586 32.16 21.21 -29.48
CA ASP A 586 31.72 22.60 -29.69
C ASP A 586 31.06 22.82 -31.06
N ALA A 587 31.56 22.16 -32.11
CA ALA A 587 30.95 22.21 -33.44
C ALA A 587 29.50 21.67 -33.44
N MET A 588 29.26 20.56 -32.73
CA MET A 588 27.91 19.98 -32.58
C MET A 588 27.03 20.83 -31.66
N GLN A 589 27.59 21.48 -30.65
CA GLN A 589 26.86 22.44 -29.83
C GLN A 589 26.42 23.67 -30.66
N SER A 590 27.27 24.15 -31.56
CA SER A 590 26.94 25.23 -32.49
C SER A 590 25.82 24.80 -33.46
N ASP A 591 25.91 23.61 -34.03
CA ASP A 591 24.83 23.06 -34.87
C ASP A 591 23.50 22.93 -34.10
N LEU A 592 23.54 22.49 -32.84
CA LEU A 592 22.36 22.42 -31.97
C LEU A 592 21.74 23.81 -31.78
N LEU A 593 22.56 24.83 -31.53
CA LEU A 593 22.11 26.21 -31.36
C LEU A 593 21.49 26.77 -32.62
N ARG A 594 22.08 26.48 -33.79
CA ARG A 594 21.52 26.83 -35.10
C ARG A 594 20.14 26.24 -35.31
N VAL A 595 19.92 24.97 -34.95
CA VAL A 595 18.60 24.32 -35.06
C VAL A 595 17.56 25.00 -34.16
N LEU A 596 17.92 25.32 -32.92
CA LEU A 596 17.02 26.03 -31.99
C LEU A 596 16.65 27.43 -32.51
N ALA A 597 17.63 28.18 -33.00
CA ALA A 597 17.41 29.50 -33.60
C ALA A 597 16.56 29.40 -34.88
N ALA A 598 16.81 28.39 -35.73
CA ALA A 598 16.02 28.14 -36.93
C ALA A 598 14.55 27.87 -36.59
N ILE A 599 14.25 27.14 -35.51
CA ILE A 599 12.87 26.90 -35.07
C ILE A 599 12.17 28.23 -34.72
N LEU A 600 12.86 29.14 -34.03
CA LEU A 600 12.31 30.46 -33.70
C LEU A 600 12.03 31.30 -34.95
N HIS A 601 12.99 31.34 -35.89
CA HIS A 601 12.83 32.08 -37.16
C HIS A 601 11.80 31.46 -38.10
N LEU A 602 11.67 30.13 -38.11
CA LEU A 602 10.61 29.45 -38.86
C LEU A 602 9.25 29.95 -38.41
N GLY A 603 9.01 30.08 -37.10
CA GLY A 603 7.74 30.58 -36.56
C GLY A 603 7.37 32.00 -36.99
N GLU A 604 8.35 32.81 -37.40
CA GLU A 604 8.14 34.16 -37.91
C GLU A 604 7.75 34.19 -39.40
N SER A 605 7.97 33.09 -40.12
CA SER A 605 7.58 32.99 -41.54
C SER A 605 6.06 32.86 -41.65
N ASP A 606 5.41 33.79 -42.36
CA ASP A 606 3.98 33.74 -42.66
C ASP A 606 3.73 33.59 -44.16
N PHE A 607 2.49 33.28 -44.51
CA PHE A 607 2.07 32.97 -45.87
C PHE A 607 0.89 33.83 -46.30
N GLU A 608 0.87 34.19 -47.57
CA GLU A 608 -0.19 34.95 -48.23
C GLU A 608 -0.77 34.13 -49.39
N MET A 609 -2.01 34.45 -49.76
CA MET A 609 -2.63 33.82 -50.94
C MET A 609 -1.97 34.35 -52.20
N VAL A 610 -1.74 33.46 -53.17
CA VAL A 610 -1.32 33.87 -54.51
C VAL A 610 -2.49 34.61 -55.17
N GLU A 611 -2.24 35.77 -55.76
CA GLU A 611 -3.30 36.60 -56.35
C GLU A 611 -4.17 35.79 -57.33
N GLY A 612 -5.46 35.65 -57.00
CA GLY A 612 -6.45 34.96 -57.82
C GLY A 612 -6.57 33.44 -57.61
N ASP A 613 -5.79 32.83 -56.71
CA ASP A 613 -5.87 31.40 -56.40
C ASP A 613 -5.96 31.13 -54.89
N VAL A 614 -7.17 30.82 -54.42
CA VAL A 614 -7.46 30.53 -52.99
C VAL A 614 -6.84 29.22 -52.50
N ASP A 615 -6.48 28.31 -53.41
CA ASP A 615 -5.89 27.01 -53.10
C ASP A 615 -4.35 27.04 -53.06
N SER A 616 -3.75 28.20 -53.36
CA SER A 616 -2.30 28.39 -53.43
C SER A 616 -1.79 29.44 -52.45
N SER A 617 -0.62 29.17 -51.86
CA SER A 617 0.07 30.07 -50.94
C SER A 617 1.47 30.39 -51.41
N GLN A 618 1.94 31.57 -51.02
CA GLN A 618 3.31 32.04 -51.19
C GLN A 618 3.83 32.60 -49.86
N VAL A 619 5.15 32.67 -49.71
CA VAL A 619 5.78 33.22 -48.50
C VAL A 619 5.60 34.74 -48.48
N ALA A 620 5.11 35.28 -47.37
CA ALA A 620 4.85 36.72 -47.23
C ALA A 620 6.14 37.55 -47.18
N ASP A 621 7.14 37.07 -46.45
CA ASP A 621 8.46 37.70 -46.33
C ASP A 621 9.58 36.67 -46.55
N ALA A 622 10.17 36.71 -47.74
CA ALA A 622 11.26 35.83 -48.13
C ALA A 622 12.53 36.05 -47.28
N ALA A 623 12.75 37.25 -46.71
CA ALA A 623 13.93 37.54 -45.91
C ALA A 623 13.89 36.78 -44.57
N VAL A 624 12.72 36.69 -43.94
CA VAL A 624 12.52 35.93 -42.69
C VAL A 624 12.75 34.43 -42.92
N LEU A 625 12.22 33.89 -44.02
CA LEU A 625 12.43 32.49 -44.38
C LEU A 625 13.90 32.21 -44.75
N ALA A 626 14.60 33.18 -45.38
CA ALA A 626 15.99 33.04 -45.73
C ALA A 626 16.91 32.86 -44.50
N THR A 627 16.63 33.55 -43.39
CA THR A 627 17.37 33.36 -42.13
C THR A 627 17.18 31.94 -41.59
N ALA A 628 15.95 31.42 -41.58
CA ALA A 628 15.70 30.04 -41.16
C ALA A 628 16.39 29.01 -42.08
N ALA A 629 16.37 29.25 -43.40
CA ALA A 629 17.03 28.39 -44.38
C ALA A 629 18.56 28.37 -44.21
N ASP A 630 19.19 29.53 -43.97
CA ASP A 630 20.63 29.63 -43.74
C ASP A 630 21.06 28.90 -42.45
N LEU A 631 20.32 29.09 -41.36
CA LEU A 631 20.58 28.39 -40.11
C LEU A 631 20.44 26.87 -40.24
N LEU A 632 19.48 26.39 -41.04
CA LEU A 632 19.31 24.97 -41.37
C LEU A 632 20.25 24.46 -42.45
N GLY A 633 21.02 25.34 -43.12
CA GLY A 633 21.91 24.96 -44.22
C GLY A 633 21.17 24.44 -45.45
N LEU A 634 20.04 25.06 -45.79
CA LEU A 634 19.17 24.68 -46.90
C LEU A 634 19.05 25.82 -47.93
N PRO A 635 18.90 25.49 -49.24
CA PRO A 635 18.52 26.50 -50.22
C PRO A 635 17.13 27.07 -49.92
N VAL A 636 16.98 28.41 -49.90
CA VAL A 636 15.71 29.09 -49.61
C VAL A 636 14.58 28.58 -50.50
N ALA A 637 14.84 28.46 -51.81
CA ALA A 637 13.87 27.96 -52.78
C ALA A 637 13.38 26.53 -52.50
N HIS A 638 14.23 25.67 -51.93
CA HIS A 638 13.84 24.30 -51.57
C HIS A 638 12.93 24.30 -50.35
N LEU A 639 13.28 25.08 -49.33
CA LEU A 639 12.48 25.22 -48.11
C LEU A 639 11.12 25.85 -48.41
N GLU A 640 11.09 26.92 -49.21
CA GLU A 640 9.86 27.56 -49.67
C GLU A 640 8.95 26.57 -50.40
N LYS A 641 9.48 25.84 -51.37
CA LYS A 641 8.71 24.88 -52.16
C LYS A 641 8.06 23.80 -51.30
N VAL A 642 8.75 23.26 -50.30
CA VAL A 642 8.18 22.19 -49.44
C VAL A 642 7.20 22.72 -48.40
N LEU A 643 7.20 24.02 -48.12
CA LEU A 643 6.22 24.65 -47.24
C LEU A 643 4.93 25.02 -47.98
N THR A 644 5.01 25.35 -49.28
CA THR A 644 3.87 25.80 -50.09
C THR A 644 3.32 24.74 -51.05
N PHE A 645 4.04 23.64 -51.29
CA PHE A 645 3.60 22.53 -52.13
C PHE A 645 3.75 21.18 -51.43
N ARG A 646 2.84 20.25 -51.72
CA ARG A 646 2.92 18.84 -51.31
C ARG A 646 2.91 17.92 -52.53
N SER A 647 3.73 16.87 -52.51
CA SER A 647 3.61 15.79 -53.48
C SER A 647 2.46 14.85 -53.14
N VAL A 648 1.58 14.60 -54.13
CA VAL A 648 0.46 13.66 -54.05
C VAL A 648 0.69 12.56 -55.08
N ILE A 649 0.67 11.31 -54.63
CA ILE A 649 0.79 10.15 -55.52
C ILE A 649 -0.61 9.82 -56.05
N VAL A 650 -0.81 9.97 -57.35
CA VAL A 650 -2.05 9.60 -58.04
C VAL A 650 -1.73 8.45 -58.99
N GLY A 651 -2.13 7.24 -58.61
CA GLY A 651 -1.78 6.03 -59.35
C GLY A 651 -0.28 5.71 -59.25
N ARG A 652 0.47 5.91 -60.35
CA ARG A 652 1.94 5.75 -60.42
C ARG A 652 2.70 7.06 -60.57
N GLU A 653 2.00 8.20 -60.69
CA GLU A 653 2.61 9.51 -60.91
C GLU A 653 2.64 10.32 -59.61
N VAL A 654 3.71 11.10 -59.43
CA VAL A 654 3.87 12.02 -58.30
C VAL A 654 3.57 13.43 -58.80
N ILE A 655 2.45 14.00 -58.37
CA ILE A 655 1.98 15.33 -58.78
C ILE A 655 2.25 16.30 -57.63
N SER A 656 2.83 17.46 -57.93
CA SER A 656 3.00 18.54 -56.94
C SER A 656 1.72 19.38 -56.89
N LYS A 657 1.07 19.41 -55.72
CA LYS A 657 -0.15 20.17 -55.47
C LYS A 657 0.19 21.38 -54.57
N PRO A 658 -0.22 22.60 -54.93
CA PRO A 658 -0.11 23.75 -54.05
C PRO A 658 -0.95 23.57 -52.77
N MET A 659 -0.54 24.28 -51.72
CA MET A 659 -1.15 24.25 -50.39
C MET A 659 -1.82 25.60 -50.12
N THR A 660 -2.96 25.58 -49.43
CA THR A 660 -3.60 26.81 -48.93
C THR A 660 -2.73 27.49 -47.87
N VAL A 661 -3.01 28.74 -47.53
CA VAL A 661 -2.29 29.49 -46.47
C VAL A 661 -2.29 28.74 -45.14
N ASP A 662 -3.45 28.21 -44.73
CA ASP A 662 -3.55 27.46 -43.47
C ASP A 662 -2.76 26.15 -43.52
N GLN A 663 -2.82 25.43 -44.65
CA GLN A 663 -2.02 24.22 -44.86
C GLN A 663 -0.51 24.53 -44.80
N ALA A 664 -0.06 25.65 -45.35
CA ALA A 664 1.33 26.07 -45.31
C ALA A 664 1.79 26.44 -43.88
N ARG A 665 0.92 27.10 -43.09
CA ARG A 665 1.16 27.38 -41.66
C ARG A 665 1.26 26.09 -40.84
N ASP A 666 0.37 25.15 -41.06
CA ASP A 666 0.40 23.82 -40.42
C ASP A 666 1.66 23.05 -40.81
N CYS A 667 2.07 23.14 -42.08
CA CYS A 667 3.30 22.55 -42.59
C CYS A 667 4.54 23.12 -41.87
N ARG A 668 4.67 24.45 -41.80
CA ARG A 668 5.72 25.15 -41.04
C ARG A 668 5.78 24.67 -39.59
N ASP A 669 4.64 24.62 -38.91
CA ASP A 669 4.56 24.17 -37.52
C ASP A 669 4.96 22.69 -37.38
N ALA A 670 4.60 21.83 -38.33
CA ALA A 670 5.04 20.44 -38.37
C ALA A 670 6.57 20.31 -38.55
N VAL A 671 7.19 21.16 -39.38
CA VAL A 671 8.66 21.20 -39.52
C VAL A 671 9.31 21.58 -38.19
N ALA A 672 8.83 22.64 -37.53
CA ALA A 672 9.34 23.09 -36.24
C ALA A 672 9.26 21.99 -35.16
N LYS A 673 8.10 21.33 -35.05
CA LYS A 673 7.88 20.20 -34.12
C LYS A 673 8.82 19.03 -34.41
N SER A 674 9.01 18.70 -35.70
CA SER A 674 9.87 17.57 -36.11
C SER A 674 11.35 17.86 -35.87
N LEU A 675 11.82 19.08 -36.15
CA LEU A 675 13.19 19.51 -35.84
C LEU A 675 13.45 19.38 -34.34
N TYR A 676 12.56 19.95 -33.52
CA TYR A 676 12.71 19.91 -32.06
C TYR A 676 12.67 18.49 -31.50
N SER A 677 11.71 17.67 -31.92
CA SER A 677 11.57 16.29 -31.46
C SER A 677 12.76 15.42 -31.86
N SER A 678 13.32 15.64 -33.06
CA SER A 678 14.49 14.89 -33.52
C SER A 678 15.76 15.34 -32.78
N LEU A 679 15.86 16.65 -32.48
CA LEU A 679 16.95 17.21 -31.68
C LEU A 679 16.92 16.66 -30.25
N PHE A 680 15.74 16.59 -29.63
CA PHE A 680 15.58 16.01 -28.31
C PHE A 680 15.96 14.51 -28.29
N THR A 681 15.51 13.75 -29.30
CA THR A 681 15.87 12.32 -29.43
C THR A 681 17.37 12.14 -29.58
N TRP A 682 17.99 12.93 -30.47
CA TRP A 682 19.44 12.91 -30.66
C TRP A 682 20.20 13.26 -29.37
N LEU A 683 19.74 14.28 -28.62
CA LEU A 683 20.36 14.67 -27.35
C LEU A 683 20.30 13.54 -26.32
N VAL A 684 19.17 12.85 -26.23
CA VAL A 684 19.00 11.67 -25.37
C VAL A 684 19.96 10.55 -25.78
N ASP A 685 20.14 10.33 -27.09
CA ASP A 685 21.11 9.35 -27.61
C ASP A 685 22.55 9.72 -27.25
N GLN A 686 22.92 11.02 -27.34
CA GLN A 686 24.24 11.48 -26.90
C GLN A 686 24.45 11.27 -25.38
N ILE A 687 23.44 11.59 -24.57
CA ILE A 687 23.48 11.35 -23.12
C ILE A 687 23.69 9.85 -22.85
N ASN A 688 22.92 8.99 -23.51
CA ASN A 688 23.03 7.54 -23.37
C ASN A 688 24.39 6.99 -23.83
N ALA A 689 24.99 7.57 -24.87
CA ALA A 689 26.33 7.21 -25.31
C ALA A 689 27.41 7.60 -24.28
N ALA A 690 27.20 8.70 -23.55
CA ALA A 690 28.14 9.20 -22.55
C ALA A 690 28.07 8.47 -21.19
N ILE A 691 26.87 8.05 -20.78
CA ILE A 691 26.64 7.45 -19.44
C ILE A 691 26.36 5.93 -19.47
N GLY A 692 26.06 5.37 -20.63
CA GLY A 692 25.62 3.98 -20.77
C GLY A 692 26.74 2.98 -21.01
N VAL A 693 26.49 1.74 -20.62
CA VAL A 693 27.36 0.59 -20.92
C VAL A 693 26.66 -0.41 -21.84
N GLY A 694 27.45 -1.07 -22.70
CA GLY A 694 26.95 -2.00 -23.71
C GLY A 694 26.34 -3.28 -23.13
N HIS A 695 26.86 -3.77 -22.01
CA HIS A 695 26.38 -4.97 -21.33
C HIS A 695 26.19 -4.71 -19.83
N ALA A 696 25.01 -5.01 -19.31
CA ALA A 696 24.67 -4.96 -17.89
C ALA A 696 24.07 -6.32 -17.47
N SER A 697 24.37 -6.77 -16.26
CA SER A 697 23.81 -8.03 -15.72
C SER A 697 22.43 -7.81 -15.12
N HIS A 698 22.29 -6.69 -14.39
CA HIS A 698 21.05 -6.30 -13.75
C HIS A 698 20.79 -4.80 -13.93
N PHE A 699 19.54 -4.39 -13.74
CA PHE A 699 19.19 -2.97 -13.69
C PHE A 699 18.15 -2.66 -12.61
N ILE A 700 18.19 -1.41 -12.14
CA ILE A 700 17.13 -0.78 -11.36
C ILE A 700 16.58 0.36 -12.21
N GLY A 701 15.35 0.20 -12.69
CA GLY A 701 14.65 1.20 -13.47
C GLY A 701 13.86 2.13 -12.57
N ILE A 702 13.92 3.44 -12.80
CA ILE A 702 13.11 4.43 -12.08
C ILE A 702 12.27 5.17 -13.11
N LEU A 703 10.95 5.05 -13.00
CA LEU A 703 10.00 5.71 -13.87
C LEU A 703 9.54 7.03 -13.26
N ASP A 704 9.87 8.12 -13.94
CA ASP A 704 9.34 9.47 -13.72
C ASP A 704 8.48 9.85 -14.92
N ILE A 705 7.16 9.77 -14.76
CA ILE A 705 6.19 10.07 -15.81
C ILE A 705 5.27 11.21 -15.38
N PHE A 706 4.62 11.86 -16.34
CA PHE A 706 3.56 12.84 -16.09
C PHE A 706 2.51 12.32 -15.13
N GLY A 707 1.99 13.23 -14.31
CA GLY A 707 0.75 12.95 -13.59
C GLY A 707 -0.45 12.96 -14.54
N PHE A 708 -1.57 12.44 -14.05
CA PHE A 708 -2.87 12.61 -14.70
C PHE A 708 -3.18 14.11 -14.88
N GLU A 709 -3.68 14.50 -16.06
CA GLU A 709 -3.99 15.88 -16.41
C GLU A 709 -5.47 16.04 -16.81
N ALA A 710 -6.16 16.96 -16.14
CA ALA A 710 -7.52 17.38 -16.52
C ALA A 710 -7.58 18.91 -16.51
N PHE A 711 -7.65 19.48 -17.70
CA PHE A 711 -7.75 20.92 -17.95
C PHE A 711 -9.13 21.30 -18.46
N VAL A 712 -9.36 22.62 -18.63
CA VAL A 712 -10.59 23.15 -19.25
C VAL A 712 -10.68 22.70 -20.72
N HIS A 713 -9.56 22.67 -21.42
CA HIS A 713 -9.45 22.18 -22.80
C HIS A 713 -8.44 21.04 -22.84
N ASN A 714 -8.89 19.82 -23.14
CA ASN A 714 -8.02 18.64 -23.25
C ASN A 714 -7.95 18.19 -24.71
N SER A 715 -6.73 18.05 -25.22
CA SER A 715 -6.43 17.66 -26.60
C SER A 715 -5.96 16.20 -26.68
N PHE A 716 -5.56 15.77 -27.88
CA PHE A 716 -5.01 14.43 -28.16
C PHE A 716 -3.80 14.08 -27.28
N GLU A 717 -2.98 15.08 -26.94
CA GLU A 717 -1.82 14.92 -26.07
C GLU A 717 -2.24 14.55 -24.63
N GLN A 718 -3.25 15.23 -24.08
CA GLN A 718 -3.82 14.88 -22.78
C GLN A 718 -4.46 13.49 -22.81
N LEU A 719 -5.09 13.09 -23.92
CA LEU A 719 -5.60 11.72 -24.07
C LEU A 719 -4.47 10.70 -23.97
N CYS A 720 -3.32 10.94 -24.62
CA CYS A 720 -2.15 10.07 -24.54
C CYS A 720 -1.55 10.03 -23.13
N ILE A 721 -1.44 11.18 -22.45
CA ILE A 721 -0.94 11.26 -21.06
C ILE A 721 -1.85 10.50 -20.10
N ASN A 722 -3.17 10.69 -20.19
CA ASN A 722 -4.13 10.02 -19.31
C ASN A 722 -4.22 8.53 -19.63
N TYR A 723 -4.12 8.12 -20.90
CA TYR A 723 -4.00 6.72 -21.29
C TYR A 723 -2.74 6.06 -20.68
N ALA A 724 -1.60 6.76 -20.65
CA ALA A 724 -0.38 6.28 -19.99
C ALA A 724 -0.60 6.04 -18.48
N ASN A 725 -1.24 7.01 -17.81
CA ASN A 725 -1.57 6.92 -16.39
C ASN A 725 -2.56 5.79 -16.11
N GLU A 726 -3.56 5.59 -16.97
CA GLU A 726 -4.52 4.48 -16.90
C GLU A 726 -3.80 3.12 -16.95
N LYS A 727 -2.83 2.96 -17.87
CA LYS A 727 -2.02 1.74 -17.99
C LYS A 727 -1.17 1.46 -16.76
N LEU A 728 -0.52 2.50 -16.22
CA LEU A 728 0.29 2.37 -15.00
C LEU A 728 -0.58 2.09 -13.77
N GLN A 729 -1.76 2.70 -13.69
CA GLN A 729 -2.73 2.43 -12.65
C GLN A 729 -3.23 0.99 -12.73
N GLN A 730 -3.46 0.46 -13.93
CA GLN A 730 -3.87 -0.94 -14.07
C GLN A 730 -2.78 -1.91 -13.64
N LYS A 731 -1.50 -1.59 -13.92
CA LYS A 731 -0.37 -2.39 -13.42
C LYS A 731 -0.30 -2.35 -11.89
N PHE A 732 -0.54 -1.19 -11.28
CA PHE A 732 -0.65 -1.08 -9.83
C PHE A 732 -1.80 -1.93 -9.25
N VAL A 733 -3.00 -1.84 -9.86
CA VAL A 733 -4.16 -2.65 -9.47
C VAL A 733 -3.84 -4.14 -9.58
N GLN A 734 -3.15 -4.55 -10.65
CA GLN A 734 -2.74 -5.93 -10.85
C GLN A 734 -1.74 -6.40 -9.78
N ASP A 735 -0.69 -5.63 -9.53
CA ASP A 735 0.40 -6.02 -8.62
C ASP A 735 -0.02 -5.98 -7.15
N VAL A 736 -0.74 -4.94 -6.75
CA VAL A 736 -1.06 -4.67 -5.34
C VAL A 736 -2.39 -5.29 -4.93
N LEU A 737 -3.37 -5.36 -5.83
CA LEU A 737 -4.72 -5.81 -5.51
C LEU A 737 -4.99 -7.23 -6.04
N LYS A 738 -4.90 -7.45 -7.36
CA LYS A 738 -5.28 -8.74 -7.99
C LYS A 738 -4.35 -9.89 -7.62
N THR A 739 -3.03 -9.67 -7.57
CA THR A 739 -2.06 -10.74 -7.32
C THR A 739 -2.29 -11.42 -5.96
N VAL A 740 -2.73 -10.67 -4.95
CA VAL A 740 -3.08 -11.24 -3.63
C VAL A 740 -4.29 -12.16 -3.75
N GLN A 741 -5.29 -11.78 -4.54
CA GLN A 741 -6.51 -12.57 -4.73
C GLN A 741 -6.22 -13.87 -5.48
N VAL A 742 -5.47 -13.78 -6.58
CA VAL A 742 -5.05 -14.95 -7.37
C VAL A 742 -4.22 -15.89 -6.50
N GLU A 743 -3.28 -15.39 -5.71
CA GLU A 743 -2.49 -16.22 -4.80
C GLU A 743 -3.37 -16.94 -3.78
N TYR A 744 -4.38 -16.28 -3.21
CA TYR A 744 -5.27 -16.90 -2.22
C TYR A 744 -6.20 -17.95 -2.84
N GLU A 745 -6.66 -17.71 -4.07
CA GLU A 745 -7.44 -18.68 -4.83
C GLU A 745 -6.59 -19.92 -5.18
N GLU A 746 -5.36 -19.71 -5.67
CA GLU A 746 -4.40 -20.77 -5.98
C GLU A 746 -4.00 -21.57 -4.73
N GLU A 747 -3.86 -20.91 -3.58
CA GLU A 747 -3.50 -21.55 -2.30
C GLU A 747 -4.70 -22.13 -1.54
N GLY A 748 -5.92 -21.97 -2.04
CA GLY A 748 -7.14 -22.48 -1.42
C GLY A 748 -7.46 -21.82 -0.07
N ILE A 749 -7.06 -20.56 0.12
CA ILE A 749 -7.31 -19.78 1.33
C ILE A 749 -8.77 -19.31 1.33
N SER A 750 -9.47 -19.51 2.43
CA SER A 750 -10.86 -19.05 2.58
C SER A 750 -10.89 -17.56 2.91
N TRP A 751 -11.01 -16.70 1.90
CA TRP A 751 -11.01 -15.25 2.07
C TRP A 751 -12.26 -14.62 1.45
N HIS A 752 -12.58 -13.38 1.85
CA HIS A 752 -13.75 -12.67 1.33
C HIS A 752 -13.33 -11.79 0.17
N HIS A 753 -13.91 -12.02 -1.01
CA HIS A 753 -13.56 -11.24 -2.20
C HIS A 753 -13.76 -9.73 -1.94
N VAL A 754 -12.67 -8.97 -1.96
CA VAL A 754 -12.70 -7.52 -1.79
C VAL A 754 -12.88 -6.91 -3.15
N THR A 755 -14.07 -6.36 -3.38
CA THR A 755 -14.37 -5.56 -4.56
C THR A 755 -13.55 -4.27 -4.52
N PHE A 756 -12.74 -4.04 -5.54
CA PHE A 756 -12.02 -2.79 -5.79
C PHE A 756 -12.36 -2.28 -7.19
N ALA A 757 -12.04 -1.01 -7.48
CA ALA A 757 -12.23 -0.44 -8.80
C ALA A 757 -11.13 -0.94 -9.76
N ASP A 758 -11.52 -1.73 -10.75
CA ASP A 758 -10.66 -2.15 -11.86
C ASP A 758 -10.91 -1.22 -13.04
N ASN A 759 -9.83 -0.80 -13.72
CA ASN A 759 -9.87 0.16 -14.79
C ASN A 759 -9.54 -0.44 -16.17
N GLN A 760 -9.60 -1.77 -16.29
CA GLN A 760 -9.44 -2.47 -17.56
C GLN A 760 -10.45 -2.04 -18.63
N ASP A 761 -11.69 -1.74 -18.24
CA ASP A 761 -12.76 -1.28 -19.12
C ASP A 761 -12.43 0.05 -19.82
N VAL A 762 -11.75 0.97 -19.12
CA VAL A 762 -11.27 2.24 -19.69
C VAL A 762 -10.12 1.98 -20.67
N LEU A 763 -9.23 1.04 -20.37
CA LEU A 763 -8.16 0.66 -21.31
C LEU A 763 -8.72 0.04 -22.59
N ASP A 764 -9.65 -0.89 -22.46
CA ASP A 764 -10.30 -1.54 -23.60
C ASP A 764 -11.06 -0.53 -24.46
N LEU A 765 -11.68 0.49 -23.84
CA LEU A 765 -12.31 1.62 -24.54
C LEU A 765 -11.30 2.42 -25.38
N ILE A 766 -10.09 2.67 -24.88
CA ILE A 766 -9.10 3.51 -25.57
C ILE A 766 -8.33 2.71 -26.63
N GLU A 767 -7.80 1.54 -26.26
CA GLU A 767 -6.85 0.78 -27.09
C GLU A 767 -7.42 -0.50 -27.69
N GLY A 768 -8.65 -0.87 -27.38
CA GLY A 768 -9.31 -2.05 -27.92
C GLY A 768 -9.51 -2.01 -29.43
N ARG A 769 -9.99 -3.12 -30.00
CA ARG A 769 -10.16 -3.28 -31.46
C ARG A 769 -11.10 -2.24 -32.08
N LEU A 770 -12.15 -1.88 -31.36
CA LEU A 770 -13.08 -0.78 -31.70
C LEU A 770 -12.91 0.41 -30.73
N GLY A 771 -11.71 0.55 -30.16
CA GLY A 771 -11.39 1.61 -29.22
C GLY A 771 -11.06 2.94 -29.89
N VAL A 772 -10.90 3.98 -29.09
CA VAL A 772 -10.69 5.38 -29.53
C VAL A 772 -9.55 5.49 -30.54
N LEU A 773 -8.40 4.87 -30.25
CA LEU A 773 -7.23 4.93 -31.14
C LEU A 773 -7.45 4.20 -32.48
N SER A 774 -8.23 3.12 -32.48
CA SER A 774 -8.55 2.36 -33.69
C SER A 774 -9.48 3.17 -34.60
N LEU A 775 -10.53 3.76 -34.04
CA LEU A 775 -11.46 4.61 -34.78
C LEU A 775 -10.77 5.88 -35.30
N LEU A 776 -9.83 6.45 -34.52
CA LEU A 776 -9.01 7.58 -34.94
C LEU A 776 -8.08 7.21 -36.10
N ASN A 777 -7.47 6.01 -36.07
CA ASN A 777 -6.68 5.49 -37.19
C ASN A 777 -7.51 5.33 -38.47
N GLU A 778 -8.72 4.78 -38.36
CA GLU A 778 -9.61 4.62 -39.50
C GLU A 778 -9.98 5.98 -40.10
N GLU A 779 -10.47 6.91 -39.28
CA GLU A 779 -10.91 8.22 -39.75
C GLU A 779 -9.74 9.05 -40.34
N SER A 780 -8.56 8.94 -39.73
CA SER A 780 -7.35 9.61 -40.20
C SER A 780 -6.90 9.15 -41.58
N SER A 781 -7.20 7.89 -41.95
CA SER A 781 -6.89 7.32 -43.26
C SER A 781 -7.87 7.71 -44.37
N LEU A 782 -9.04 8.26 -44.03
CA LEU A 782 -10.03 8.70 -45.00
C LEU A 782 -9.63 10.05 -45.60
N ALA A 783 -9.73 10.17 -46.93
CA ALA A 783 -9.45 11.41 -47.65
C ALA A 783 -10.41 12.55 -47.28
N THR A 784 -11.64 12.21 -46.86
CA THR A 784 -12.68 13.13 -46.40
C THR A 784 -12.91 13.10 -44.90
N GLY A 785 -12.02 12.44 -44.13
CA GLY A 785 -12.16 12.34 -42.67
C GLY A 785 -11.98 13.70 -42.00
N THR A 786 -12.87 14.04 -41.07
CA THR A 786 -12.86 15.29 -40.31
C THR A 786 -12.94 15.01 -38.81
N ASP A 787 -12.49 15.95 -37.97
CA ASP A 787 -12.58 15.78 -36.51
C ASP A 787 -14.04 15.64 -36.03
N ALA A 788 -14.98 16.33 -36.69
CA ALA A 788 -16.42 16.19 -36.41
C ALA A 788 -16.96 14.80 -36.79
N SER A 789 -16.58 14.26 -37.95
CA SER A 789 -16.98 12.90 -38.35
C SER A 789 -16.37 11.84 -37.41
N PHE A 790 -15.14 12.07 -36.91
CA PHE A 790 -14.55 11.25 -35.85
C PHE A 790 -15.38 11.27 -34.56
N ALA A 791 -15.74 12.45 -34.05
CA ALA A 791 -16.54 12.59 -32.83
C ALA A 791 -17.92 11.93 -32.96
N HIS A 792 -18.58 12.09 -34.11
CA HIS A 792 -19.86 11.44 -34.40
C HIS A 792 -19.73 9.92 -34.48
N LYS A 793 -18.66 9.41 -35.10
CA LYS A 793 -18.38 7.97 -35.20
C LYS A 793 -18.11 7.37 -33.82
N LEU A 794 -17.32 8.03 -32.97
CA LEU A 794 -17.12 7.64 -31.57
C LEU A 794 -18.45 7.54 -30.83
N SER A 795 -19.25 8.60 -30.90
CA SER A 795 -20.57 8.66 -30.27
C SER A 795 -21.45 7.51 -30.73
N ALA A 796 -21.56 7.26 -32.04
CA ALA A 796 -22.40 6.20 -32.58
C ALA A 796 -21.95 4.79 -32.17
N VAL A 797 -20.65 4.56 -31.99
CA VAL A 797 -20.10 3.24 -31.62
C VAL A 797 -20.12 3.04 -30.09
N MET A 798 -19.93 4.09 -29.30
CA MET A 798 -19.64 4.01 -27.86
C MET A 798 -20.75 4.56 -26.95
N ASP A 799 -21.90 4.99 -27.48
CA ASP A 799 -22.99 5.64 -26.71
C ASP A 799 -23.45 4.83 -25.48
N ASN A 800 -23.43 3.50 -25.58
CA ASN A 800 -23.87 2.60 -24.50
C ASN A 800 -22.74 2.15 -23.55
N HIS A 801 -21.51 2.63 -23.74
CA HIS A 801 -20.37 2.20 -22.92
C HIS A 801 -20.36 2.93 -21.58
N ALA A 802 -20.30 2.20 -20.45
CA ALA A 802 -20.39 2.79 -19.10
C ALA A 802 -19.31 3.83 -18.77
N ARG A 803 -18.20 3.85 -19.51
CA ARG A 803 -17.07 4.78 -19.35
C ARG A 803 -16.99 5.87 -20.43
N PHE A 804 -18.01 6.01 -21.27
CA PHE A 804 -18.05 6.98 -22.34
C PHE A 804 -19.31 7.84 -22.24
N GLU A 805 -19.18 9.16 -22.42
CA GLU A 805 -20.30 10.10 -22.41
C GLU A 805 -20.18 11.07 -23.60
N THR A 806 -21.31 11.34 -24.26
CA THR A 806 -21.40 12.33 -25.35
C THR A 806 -21.86 13.69 -24.80
N PRO A 807 -21.08 14.77 -24.97
CA PRO A 807 -21.49 16.11 -24.54
C PRO A 807 -22.66 16.62 -25.39
N ARG A 808 -23.74 17.09 -24.73
CA ARG A 808 -25.00 17.51 -25.39
C ARG A 808 -24.89 18.79 -26.22
N LEU A 809 -23.93 19.67 -25.91
CA LEU A 809 -23.79 21.01 -26.50
C LEU A 809 -22.52 21.18 -27.37
N HIS A 810 -21.63 20.19 -27.39
CA HIS A 810 -20.36 20.24 -28.11
C HIS A 810 -20.29 19.06 -29.10
N SER A 811 -20.63 19.29 -30.36
CA SER A 811 -20.67 18.23 -31.39
C SER A 811 -19.29 17.66 -31.75
N SER A 812 -18.21 18.36 -31.41
CA SER A 812 -16.81 17.99 -31.65
C SER A 812 -16.07 17.66 -30.35
N ALA A 813 -16.70 16.91 -29.44
CA ALA A 813 -16.07 16.51 -28.19
C ALA A 813 -16.61 15.17 -27.68
N PHE A 814 -15.87 14.51 -26.80
CA PHE A 814 -16.31 13.31 -26.09
C PHE A 814 -15.77 13.30 -24.66
N ILE A 815 -16.41 12.53 -23.77
CA ILE A 815 -16.01 12.42 -22.36
C ILE A 815 -15.64 10.97 -22.06
N ILE A 816 -14.48 10.78 -21.41
CA ILE A 816 -14.08 9.48 -20.84
C ILE A 816 -14.10 9.58 -19.31
N LEU A 817 -14.65 8.55 -18.68
CA LEU A 817 -14.64 8.38 -17.23
C LEU A 817 -13.40 7.57 -16.82
N HIS A 818 -12.30 8.26 -16.55
CA HIS A 818 -11.04 7.68 -16.08
C HIS A 818 -11.10 7.29 -14.60
N TYR A 819 -10.09 6.54 -14.12
CA TYR A 819 -9.95 6.24 -12.69
C TYR A 819 -9.89 7.49 -11.81
N ALA A 820 -9.34 8.60 -12.32
CA ALA A 820 -9.20 9.85 -11.59
C ALA A 820 -10.40 10.80 -11.74
N GLY A 821 -11.34 10.50 -12.62
CA GLY A 821 -12.53 11.32 -12.86
C GLY A 821 -12.89 11.50 -14.33
N LYS A 822 -13.87 12.38 -14.57
CA LYS A 822 -14.37 12.67 -15.92
C LYS A 822 -13.47 13.68 -16.62
N VAL A 823 -13.09 13.39 -17.87
CA VAL A 823 -12.30 14.31 -18.70
C VAL A 823 -13.01 14.51 -20.04
N LEU A 824 -13.24 15.78 -20.39
CA LEU A 824 -13.78 16.19 -21.69
C LEU A 824 -12.64 16.45 -22.66
N TYR A 825 -12.64 15.75 -23.78
CA TYR A 825 -11.67 15.89 -24.87
C TYR A 825 -12.31 16.61 -26.06
N ASP A 826 -11.68 17.68 -26.52
CA ASP A 826 -12.07 18.42 -27.73
C ASP A 826 -11.38 17.78 -28.94
N THR A 827 -12.15 17.27 -29.90
CA THR A 827 -11.60 16.58 -31.08
C THR A 827 -10.94 17.51 -32.09
N ASN A 828 -11.06 18.83 -31.94
CA ASN A 828 -10.48 19.78 -32.90
C ASN A 828 -8.95 19.60 -33.06
N GLY A 829 -8.53 19.34 -34.28
CA GLY A 829 -7.15 19.05 -34.67
C GLY A 829 -6.66 17.65 -34.27
N PHE A 830 -7.52 16.72 -33.83
CA PHE A 830 -7.11 15.35 -33.45
C PHE A 830 -6.52 14.59 -34.64
N LEU A 831 -7.17 14.64 -35.81
CA LEU A 831 -6.72 13.88 -36.97
C LEU A 831 -5.33 14.32 -37.43
N ASP A 832 -5.07 15.62 -37.45
CA ASP A 832 -3.79 16.16 -37.90
C ASP A 832 -2.67 15.90 -36.89
N LYS A 833 -2.96 16.09 -35.58
CA LYS A 833 -2.05 15.73 -34.48
C LYS A 833 -1.72 14.23 -34.46
N HIS A 834 -2.67 13.38 -34.84
CA HIS A 834 -2.48 11.93 -34.87
C HIS A 834 -1.74 11.44 -36.11
N ARG A 835 -1.88 12.13 -37.26
CA ARG A 835 -1.09 11.85 -38.46
C ARG A 835 0.38 12.10 -38.19
N ASP A 836 0.73 13.26 -37.62
CA ASP A 836 2.10 13.77 -37.28
C ASP A 836 3.21 13.26 -38.22
N ALA A 837 2.86 13.15 -39.51
CA ALA A 837 3.73 12.60 -40.53
C ALA A 837 4.28 13.79 -41.29
N LEU A 838 5.54 14.12 -41.02
CA LEU A 838 6.28 15.07 -41.85
C LEU A 838 6.18 14.60 -43.31
N LEU A 839 5.80 15.51 -44.21
CA LEU A 839 5.69 15.19 -45.63
C LEU A 839 7.02 14.60 -46.12
N PRO A 840 7.01 13.54 -46.96
CA PRO A 840 8.24 12.91 -47.44
C PRO A 840 9.22 13.89 -48.09
N ASP A 841 8.69 14.89 -48.80
CA ASP A 841 9.48 15.94 -49.45
C ASP A 841 10.27 16.77 -48.43
N ILE A 842 9.68 17.08 -47.28
CA ILE A 842 10.36 17.83 -46.21
C ILE A 842 11.47 16.96 -45.60
N LYS A 843 11.21 15.68 -45.33
CA LYS A 843 12.25 14.76 -44.81
C LYS A 843 13.44 14.69 -45.75
N LYS A 844 13.17 14.62 -47.05
CA LYS A 844 14.21 14.61 -48.08
C LYS A 844 15.03 15.90 -48.08
N VAL A 845 14.37 17.07 -48.07
CA VAL A 845 15.05 18.37 -48.05
C VAL A 845 15.90 18.53 -46.78
N LEU A 846 15.35 18.19 -45.61
CA LEU A 846 16.12 18.23 -44.35
C LEU A 846 17.35 17.30 -44.41
N GLY A 847 17.23 16.13 -45.03
CA GLY A 847 18.35 15.20 -45.22
C GLY A 847 19.42 15.65 -46.22
N GLU A 848 19.15 16.69 -47.01
CA GLU A 848 20.12 17.33 -47.93
C GLU A 848 20.85 18.52 -47.28
N SER A 849 20.54 18.86 -46.02
CA SER A 849 21.15 19.97 -45.27
C SER A 849 22.68 19.90 -45.25
N SER A 850 23.33 21.07 -45.35
CA SER A 850 24.77 21.23 -45.13
C SER A 850 25.18 21.19 -43.65
N VAL A 851 24.23 21.39 -42.73
CA VAL A 851 24.45 21.27 -41.28
C VAL A 851 24.49 19.80 -40.88
N HIS A 852 25.58 19.38 -40.24
CA HIS A 852 25.84 17.97 -39.98
C HIS A 852 24.79 17.35 -39.05
N LEU A 853 24.40 18.08 -38.00
CA LEU A 853 23.37 17.63 -37.07
C LEU A 853 22.01 17.42 -37.74
N VAL A 854 21.57 18.33 -38.61
CA VAL A 854 20.28 18.22 -39.32
C VAL A 854 20.27 16.97 -40.20
N ARG A 855 21.34 16.73 -40.96
CA ARG A 855 21.48 15.52 -41.78
C ARG A 855 21.48 14.23 -40.94
N THR A 856 22.07 14.27 -39.76
CA THR A 856 22.11 13.13 -38.83
C THR A 856 20.73 12.81 -38.27
N MET A 857 19.94 13.85 -37.96
CA MET A 857 18.56 13.70 -37.48
C MET A 857 17.59 13.21 -38.58
N PHE A 858 17.86 13.55 -39.85
CA PHE A 858 17.02 13.23 -41.00
C PHE A 858 17.80 12.48 -42.09
N PRO A 859 18.20 11.22 -41.88
CA PRO A 859 18.96 10.47 -42.87
C PRO A 859 18.12 10.18 -44.11
N THR A 860 18.72 10.32 -45.30
CA THR A 860 18.09 9.90 -46.57
C THR A 860 18.15 8.39 -46.72
N ASP A 861 17.12 7.77 -47.33
CA ASP A 861 16.98 6.31 -47.45
C ASP A 861 18.20 5.61 -48.11
N MET A 862 19.01 6.33 -48.88
CA MET A 862 20.27 5.85 -49.48
C MET A 862 21.39 5.54 -48.45
N ALA A 863 21.35 6.13 -47.25
CA ALA A 863 22.33 5.88 -46.19
C ALA A 863 21.92 4.72 -45.25
N SER A 864 20.68 4.25 -45.34
CA SER A 864 20.11 3.25 -44.44
C SER A 864 20.52 1.79 -44.77
N SER A 865 21.11 1.55 -45.95
CA SER A 865 21.49 0.23 -46.44
C SER A 865 22.86 -0.29 -45.94
N SER A 866 23.68 0.56 -45.30
CA SER A 866 25.07 0.19 -44.92
C SER A 866 25.29 -0.12 -43.43
N HIS A 867 24.33 0.16 -42.54
CA HIS A 867 24.51 -0.04 -41.08
C HIS A 867 23.47 -0.93 -40.36
N ARG A 868 22.46 -1.48 -41.07
CA ARG A 868 21.43 -2.36 -40.45
C ARG A 868 21.71 -3.86 -40.51
N SER A 869 22.92 -4.28 -40.89
CA SER A 869 23.32 -5.68 -40.84
C SER A 869 24.43 -5.86 -39.81
N LEU A 870 24.09 -6.06 -38.53
CA LEU A 870 24.99 -6.72 -37.55
C LEU A 870 24.36 -7.13 -36.20
N HIS A 871 23.10 -6.77 -35.87
CA HIS A 871 22.48 -7.24 -34.61
C HIS A 871 21.05 -7.77 -34.79
N ARG A 872 20.91 -8.88 -35.54
CA ARG A 872 19.76 -9.78 -35.39
C ARG A 872 20.24 -11.22 -35.38
N GLN A 873 20.85 -11.64 -34.26
CA GLN A 873 21.11 -13.04 -34.01
C GLN A 873 19.80 -13.75 -33.65
N SER A 874 19.42 -14.62 -34.58
CA SER A 874 18.68 -15.86 -34.44
C SER A 874 18.39 -16.37 -33.01
N SER A 875 17.11 -16.49 -32.68
CA SER A 875 16.60 -17.67 -31.98
C SER A 875 15.59 -18.35 -32.91
N SER A 876 15.98 -19.54 -33.35
CA SER A 876 15.15 -20.45 -34.13
C SER A 876 14.40 -21.36 -33.17
N SER A 877 13.09 -21.43 -33.29
CA SER A 877 12.35 -22.67 -33.08
C SER A 877 11.15 -22.68 -34.01
N ALA A 878 11.16 -23.67 -34.89
CA ALA A 878 10.15 -23.91 -35.90
C ALA A 878 8.91 -24.54 -35.28
N THR A 879 7.73 -24.14 -35.74
CA THR A 879 6.75 -24.98 -36.45
C THR A 879 5.41 -24.25 -36.52
N HIS A 880 4.98 -23.88 -37.73
CA HIS A 880 3.70 -24.31 -38.31
C HIS A 880 3.44 -23.54 -39.62
N HIS A 881 3.26 -24.34 -40.67
CA HIS A 881 2.89 -23.92 -42.01
C HIS A 881 1.52 -23.21 -42.01
N HIS A 882 1.37 -22.13 -42.79
CA HIS A 882 0.39 -22.06 -43.88
C HIS A 882 0.54 -20.80 -44.76
N ALA A 883 0.63 -21.09 -46.07
CA ALA A 883 0.19 -20.32 -47.25
C ALA A 883 0.60 -18.84 -47.43
N LYS A 884 1.56 -18.68 -48.35
CA LYS A 884 1.86 -17.45 -49.10
C LYS A 884 0.62 -16.87 -49.78
N ARG A 885 0.33 -15.58 -49.53
CA ARG A 885 -0.34 -14.68 -50.49
C ARG A 885 0.68 -13.65 -50.96
N GLY A 886 0.72 -13.42 -52.27
CA GLY A 886 1.74 -12.64 -52.98
C GLY A 886 1.78 -11.14 -52.61
N PRO A 887 2.79 -10.41 -53.09
CA PRO A 887 3.02 -9.01 -52.75
C PRO A 887 2.05 -8.11 -53.54
N GLY A 888 0.81 -8.03 -53.09
CA GLY A 888 -0.11 -6.97 -53.48
C GLY A 888 0.12 -5.77 -52.57
N VAL A 889 0.54 -4.65 -53.18
CA VAL A 889 0.65 -3.28 -52.66
C VAL A 889 -0.04 -3.08 -51.29
N ALA A 890 0.64 -3.44 -50.21
CA ALA A 890 0.36 -2.85 -48.92
C ALA A 890 0.93 -1.45 -49.03
N ALA A 891 0.08 -0.47 -49.35
CA ALA A 891 0.36 0.91 -49.02
C ALA A 891 0.87 0.87 -47.58
N THR A 892 2.14 1.22 -47.39
CA THR A 892 2.78 1.33 -46.09
C THR A 892 1.88 2.21 -45.25
N ARG A 893 1.02 1.61 -44.40
CA ARG A 893 0.15 2.34 -43.48
C ARG A 893 1.09 3.26 -42.71
N ALA A 894 0.99 4.56 -42.94
CA ALA A 894 1.79 5.54 -42.22
C ALA A 894 1.57 5.30 -40.73
N VAL A 895 2.65 5.06 -39.99
CA VAL A 895 2.55 4.74 -38.56
C VAL A 895 2.12 6.01 -37.83
N THR A 896 0.88 6.05 -37.35
CA THR A 896 0.29 7.21 -36.66
C THR A 896 0.86 7.39 -35.25
N VAL A 897 0.80 8.61 -34.69
CA VAL A 897 1.32 8.90 -33.35
C VAL A 897 0.70 8.01 -32.29
N GLY A 898 -0.63 7.89 -32.29
CA GLY A 898 -1.32 7.06 -31.30
C GLY A 898 -0.89 5.60 -31.37
N THR A 899 -0.57 5.09 -32.56
CA THR A 899 -0.06 3.72 -32.73
C THR A 899 1.38 3.58 -32.24
N GLN A 900 2.27 4.50 -32.64
CA GLN A 900 3.66 4.52 -32.15
C GLN A 900 3.69 4.63 -30.62
N PHE A 901 2.82 5.48 -30.06
CA PHE A 901 2.72 5.67 -28.63
C PHE A 901 2.22 4.41 -27.93
N LYS A 902 1.13 3.80 -28.41
CA LYS A 902 0.62 2.54 -27.88
C LYS A 902 1.70 1.45 -27.86
N GLU A 903 2.46 1.31 -28.95
CA GLU A 903 3.56 0.34 -29.01
C GLU A 903 4.70 0.67 -28.05
N SER A 904 5.08 1.94 -27.95
CA SER A 904 6.15 2.38 -27.04
C SER A 904 5.78 2.14 -25.57
N LEU A 905 4.54 2.47 -25.20
CA LEU A 905 4.00 2.20 -23.87
C LEU A 905 3.90 0.69 -23.60
N ALA A 906 3.47 -0.12 -24.58
CA ALA A 906 3.43 -1.57 -24.43
C ALA A 906 4.82 -2.15 -24.16
N ARG A 907 5.87 -1.68 -24.85
CA ARG A 907 7.27 -2.10 -24.58
C ARG A 907 7.74 -1.70 -23.19
N LEU A 908 7.39 -0.50 -22.72
CA LEU A 908 7.69 -0.06 -21.36
C LEU A 908 7.01 -0.96 -20.33
N MET A 909 5.72 -1.23 -20.50
CA MET A 909 4.95 -2.09 -19.59
C MET A 909 5.45 -3.54 -19.59
N ASP A 910 5.81 -4.07 -20.77
CA ASP A 910 6.42 -5.40 -20.89
C ASP A 910 7.75 -5.45 -20.13
N LYS A 911 8.61 -4.44 -20.29
CA LYS A 911 9.87 -4.35 -19.54
C LYS A 911 9.64 -4.31 -18.03
N ILE A 912 8.71 -3.49 -17.56
CA ILE A 912 8.36 -3.39 -16.13
C ILE A 912 7.78 -4.71 -15.61
N SER A 913 6.99 -5.43 -16.42
CA SER A 913 6.38 -6.71 -16.02
C SER A 913 7.39 -7.81 -15.68
N HIS A 914 8.59 -7.74 -16.25
CA HIS A 914 9.70 -8.65 -15.98
C HIS A 914 10.61 -8.18 -14.82
N THR A 915 10.18 -7.19 -14.04
CA THR A 915 10.90 -6.67 -12.88
C THR A 915 10.09 -6.84 -11.60
N ASN A 916 10.75 -6.84 -10.45
CA ASN A 916 10.06 -6.63 -9.17
C ASN A 916 9.79 -5.13 -8.99
N VAL A 917 8.51 -4.78 -8.80
CA VAL A 917 8.04 -3.40 -8.86
C VAL A 917 7.83 -2.83 -7.46
N HIS A 918 8.36 -1.63 -7.24
CA HIS A 918 8.21 -0.82 -6.03
C HIS A 918 7.44 0.46 -6.36
N TYR A 919 6.62 0.94 -5.41
CA TYR A 919 5.71 2.06 -5.65
C TYR A 919 5.97 3.23 -4.71
N VAL A 920 6.12 4.42 -5.30
CA VAL A 920 6.16 5.71 -4.58
C VAL A 920 5.04 6.60 -5.11
N ARG A 921 4.14 7.01 -4.21
CA ARG A 921 3.01 7.91 -4.51
C ARG A 921 3.31 9.30 -3.92
N CYS A 922 3.60 10.25 -4.79
CA CYS A 922 3.84 11.65 -4.46
C CYS A 922 2.51 12.41 -4.36
N ILE A 923 2.33 13.20 -3.29
CA ILE A 923 1.12 13.99 -3.03
C ILE A 923 1.46 15.48 -3.00
N LYS A 924 0.67 16.28 -3.72
CA LYS A 924 0.73 17.74 -3.70
C LYS A 924 -0.12 18.28 -2.56
N PRO A 925 0.44 18.99 -1.56
CA PRO A 925 -0.34 19.41 -0.39
C PRO A 925 -1.24 20.63 -0.66
N ASN A 926 -0.88 21.49 -1.60
CA ASN A 926 -1.66 22.68 -1.96
C ASN A 926 -1.27 23.22 -3.35
N SER A 927 -2.18 24.00 -3.95
CA SER A 927 -1.97 24.65 -5.25
C SER A 927 -1.23 25.99 -5.18
N VAL A 928 -1.13 26.60 -3.99
CA VAL A 928 -0.48 27.91 -3.78
C VAL A 928 1.04 27.82 -3.60
N LYS A 929 1.63 26.62 -3.72
CA LYS A 929 3.07 26.34 -3.58
C LYS A 929 3.66 26.78 -2.22
N SER A 930 2.87 26.71 -1.16
CA SER A 930 3.28 27.14 0.18
C SER A 930 3.69 25.94 1.05
N PRO A 931 4.81 25.98 1.78
CA PRO A 931 5.16 24.95 2.77
C PRO A 931 4.23 24.96 4.00
N HIS A 932 3.32 25.93 4.11
CA HIS A 932 2.47 26.19 5.27
C HIS A 932 0.97 25.97 5.00
N ALA A 933 0.59 25.51 3.81
CA ALA A 933 -0.79 25.31 3.42
C ALA A 933 -1.08 23.83 3.13
N PHE A 934 -2.28 23.37 3.50
CA PHE A 934 -2.70 21.99 3.29
C PHE A 934 -4.18 21.97 2.89
N HIS A 935 -4.48 21.58 1.65
CA HIS A 935 -5.84 21.61 1.11
C HIS A 935 -6.44 20.20 1.15
N HIS A 936 -7.30 19.94 2.15
CA HIS A 936 -7.83 18.61 2.42
C HIS A 936 -8.58 17.98 1.24
N GLU A 937 -9.46 18.73 0.57
CA GLU A 937 -10.23 18.23 -0.59
C GLU A 937 -9.31 17.69 -1.69
N SER A 938 -8.35 18.51 -2.14
CA SER A 938 -7.40 18.12 -3.19
C SER A 938 -6.53 16.91 -2.81
N ILE A 939 -6.19 16.75 -1.54
CA ILE A 939 -5.36 15.64 -1.08
C ILE A 939 -6.16 14.35 -1.02
N VAL A 940 -7.39 14.43 -0.50
CA VAL A 940 -8.31 13.30 -0.46
C VAL A 940 -8.60 12.79 -1.88
N ASP A 941 -8.82 13.70 -2.84
CA ASP A 941 -9.04 13.32 -4.23
C ASP A 941 -7.79 12.66 -4.83
N GLN A 942 -6.59 13.18 -4.55
CA GLN A 942 -5.34 12.53 -4.94
C GLN A 942 -5.19 11.12 -4.35
N LEU A 943 -5.55 10.91 -3.08
CA LEU A 943 -5.47 9.60 -2.42
C LEU A 943 -6.43 8.58 -3.04
N ARG A 944 -7.64 9.00 -3.40
CA ARG A 944 -8.64 8.18 -4.12
C ARG A 944 -8.11 7.81 -5.50
N CYS A 945 -7.68 8.81 -6.28
CA CYS A 945 -7.17 8.59 -7.63
C CYS A 945 -5.93 7.69 -7.62
N ALA A 946 -5.01 7.88 -6.67
CA ALA A 946 -3.81 7.04 -6.56
C ALA A 946 -4.10 5.59 -6.14
N GLY A 947 -5.34 5.23 -5.79
CA GLY A 947 -5.74 3.91 -5.32
C GLY A 947 -5.15 3.54 -3.95
N VAL A 948 -4.70 4.55 -3.18
CA VAL A 948 -4.06 4.34 -1.87
C VAL A 948 -5.08 3.79 -0.88
N ILE A 949 -6.31 4.31 -0.89
CA ILE A 949 -7.37 3.89 0.03
C ILE A 949 -7.71 2.41 -0.22
N GLU A 950 -7.89 2.01 -1.47
CA GLU A 950 -8.18 0.64 -1.90
C GLU A 950 -7.02 -0.31 -1.56
N ALA A 951 -5.77 0.14 -1.76
CA ALA A 951 -4.59 -0.64 -1.40
C ALA A 951 -4.50 -0.93 0.10
N ILE A 952 -4.80 0.06 0.97
CA ILE A 952 -4.85 -0.18 2.43
C ILE A 952 -5.96 -1.19 2.75
N ARG A 953 -7.13 -1.07 2.11
CA ARG A 953 -8.28 -1.97 2.33
C ARG A 953 -7.94 -3.42 1.99
N VAL A 954 -7.38 -3.66 0.80
CA VAL A 954 -6.96 -5.00 0.38
C VAL A 954 -5.88 -5.52 1.31
N SER A 955 -4.86 -4.71 1.61
CA SER A 955 -3.74 -5.11 2.50
C SER A 955 -4.20 -5.50 3.91
N ARG A 956 -5.20 -4.82 4.48
CA ARG A 956 -5.76 -5.15 5.82
C ARG A 956 -6.68 -6.36 5.81
N SER A 957 -7.44 -6.55 4.73
CA SER A 957 -8.29 -7.74 4.57
C SER A 957 -7.47 -9.01 4.30
N ALA A 958 -6.29 -8.82 3.71
CA ALA A 958 -5.33 -9.86 3.40
C ALA A 958 -4.56 -10.32 4.65
N TYR A 959 -3.93 -11.49 4.54
CA TYR A 959 -2.86 -11.96 5.42
C TYR A 959 -1.52 -11.36 4.93
N PRO A 960 -0.99 -10.32 5.60
CA PRO A 960 0.20 -9.61 5.14
C PRO A 960 1.47 -10.47 5.19
N SER A 961 1.50 -11.44 6.10
CA SER A 961 2.67 -12.31 6.31
C SER A 961 2.41 -13.72 5.84
N ARG A 962 3.39 -14.31 5.15
CA ARG A 962 3.34 -15.69 4.67
C ARG A 962 4.69 -16.39 4.81
N LEU A 963 4.66 -17.65 5.18
CA LEU A 963 5.85 -18.48 5.30
C LEU A 963 5.63 -19.82 4.59
N PRO A 964 6.62 -20.31 3.82
CA PRO A 964 6.62 -21.70 3.37
C PRO A 964 6.47 -22.65 4.57
N HIS A 965 5.76 -23.76 4.39
CA HIS A 965 5.49 -24.71 5.48
C HIS A 965 6.77 -25.16 6.20
N VAL A 966 7.82 -25.48 5.44
CA VAL A 966 9.12 -25.92 5.98
C VAL A 966 9.76 -24.82 6.84
N ASP A 967 9.70 -23.57 6.41
CA ASP A 967 10.29 -22.44 7.14
C ASP A 967 9.49 -22.13 8.41
N CYS A 968 8.16 -22.21 8.34
CA CYS A 968 7.27 -22.08 9.50
C CYS A 968 7.60 -23.15 10.55
N ILE A 969 7.75 -24.41 10.12
CA ILE A 969 8.13 -25.53 10.99
C ILE A 969 9.50 -25.28 11.63
N LYS A 970 10.53 -24.99 10.82
CA LYS A 970 11.89 -24.70 11.31
C LYS A 970 11.90 -23.55 12.33
N ARG A 971 11.12 -22.50 12.08
CA ARG A 971 11.10 -21.29 12.90
C ARG A 971 10.36 -21.48 14.22
N TYR A 972 9.20 -22.14 14.20
CA TYR A 972 8.26 -22.17 15.32
C TYR A 972 8.09 -23.53 16.01
N ALA A 973 8.65 -24.63 15.48
CA ALA A 973 8.60 -25.93 16.16
C ALA A 973 9.19 -25.90 17.59
N ILE A 974 10.10 -24.98 17.87
CA ILE A 974 10.65 -24.74 19.22
C ILE A 974 9.59 -24.35 20.27
N LEU A 975 8.45 -23.83 19.83
CA LEU A 975 7.32 -23.45 20.67
C LEU A 975 6.38 -24.62 20.95
N ALA A 976 6.47 -25.69 20.16
CA ALA A 976 5.65 -26.87 20.32
C ALA A 976 6.12 -27.73 21.51
N PRO A 977 5.25 -28.63 22.03
CA PRO A 977 5.64 -29.63 23.01
C PRO A 977 6.86 -30.44 22.55
N ALA A 978 7.74 -30.83 23.49
CA ALA A 978 9.05 -31.41 23.18
C ALA A 978 8.99 -32.72 22.36
N ALA A 979 7.89 -33.48 22.44
CA ALA A 979 7.67 -34.67 21.61
C ALA A 979 7.35 -34.27 20.15
N LEU A 980 6.43 -33.32 19.97
CA LEU A 980 6.06 -32.78 18.66
C LEU A 980 7.22 -32.05 18.00
N ALA A 981 7.91 -31.17 18.74
CA ALA A 981 9.09 -30.45 18.27
C ALA A 981 10.19 -31.40 17.78
N ARG A 982 10.46 -32.49 18.52
CA ARG A 982 11.45 -33.49 18.10
C ARG A 982 11.04 -34.23 16.84
N ARG A 983 9.77 -34.62 16.70
CA ARG A 983 9.26 -35.27 15.49
C ARG A 983 9.38 -34.33 14.28
N LEU A 984 8.89 -33.10 14.41
CA LEU A 984 8.95 -32.08 13.35
C LEU A 984 10.38 -31.70 12.96
N LEU A 985 11.30 -31.63 13.94
CA LEU A 985 12.70 -31.24 13.71
C LEU A 985 13.61 -32.40 13.26
N ALA A 986 13.22 -33.66 13.44
CA ALA A 986 13.99 -34.83 13.01
C ALA A 986 13.85 -35.12 11.51
N GLU A 987 12.76 -34.67 10.88
CA GLU A 987 12.43 -34.96 9.47
C GLU A 987 12.60 -33.75 8.53
N VAL A 988 13.26 -32.69 8.99
CA VAL A 988 13.27 -31.38 8.31
C VAL A 988 13.91 -31.40 6.91
N ASP A 989 14.80 -32.35 6.66
CA ASP A 989 15.48 -32.51 5.36
C ASP A 989 14.71 -33.43 4.38
N PHE A 990 13.68 -34.16 4.85
CA PHE A 990 12.81 -35.04 4.04
C PHE A 990 11.36 -35.01 4.57
N VAL A 991 10.73 -33.84 4.54
CA VAL A 991 9.35 -33.69 4.98
C VAL A 991 8.40 -34.28 3.93
N ALA A 992 7.85 -35.46 4.19
CA ALA A 992 6.97 -36.18 3.25
C ALA A 992 5.62 -35.44 3.00
N ASP A 993 5.11 -34.74 4.02
CA ASP A 993 3.92 -33.88 3.91
C ASP A 993 4.08 -32.60 4.76
N PRO A 994 4.69 -31.54 4.19
CA PRO A 994 4.93 -30.29 4.89
C PRO A 994 3.64 -29.60 5.35
N LYS A 995 2.55 -29.76 4.59
CA LYS A 995 1.28 -29.11 4.88
C LYS A 995 0.62 -29.70 6.11
N ALA A 996 0.54 -31.03 6.20
CA ALA A 996 -0.05 -31.69 7.36
C ALA A 996 0.76 -31.39 8.64
N GLN A 997 2.09 -31.46 8.55
CA GLN A 997 2.96 -31.14 9.69
C GLN A 997 2.86 -29.68 10.14
N CYS A 998 2.74 -28.75 9.20
CA CYS A 998 2.56 -27.34 9.51
C CYS A 998 1.17 -27.06 10.10
N SER A 999 0.13 -27.72 9.58
CA SER A 999 -1.24 -27.64 10.14
C SER A 999 -1.29 -28.16 11.57
N ASP A 1000 -0.62 -29.27 11.86
CA ASP A 1000 -0.53 -29.85 13.21
C ASP A 1000 0.24 -28.91 14.15
N LEU A 1001 1.37 -28.34 13.71
CA LEU A 1001 2.08 -27.32 14.47
C LEU A 1001 1.18 -26.13 14.80
N MET A 1002 0.49 -25.58 13.81
CA MET A 1002 -0.38 -24.42 13.98
C MET A 1002 -1.59 -24.71 14.87
N GLY A 1003 -2.22 -25.88 14.73
CA GLY A 1003 -3.30 -26.34 15.60
C GLY A 1003 -2.88 -26.50 17.05
N ASN A 1004 -1.66 -26.98 17.31
CA ASN A 1004 -1.11 -27.06 18.67
C ASN A 1004 -0.76 -25.69 19.25
N LEU A 1005 -0.24 -24.77 18.44
CA LEU A 1005 0.12 -23.42 18.89
C LEU A 1005 -1.13 -22.55 19.14
N PHE A 1006 -2.22 -22.81 18.40
CA PHE A 1006 -3.50 -22.11 18.49
C PHE A 1006 -4.69 -23.10 18.45
N PRO A 1007 -5.01 -23.80 19.56
CA PRO A 1007 -6.11 -24.76 19.62
C PRO A 1007 -7.50 -24.14 19.42
N HIS A 1008 -7.62 -22.83 19.65
CA HIS A 1008 -8.83 -22.04 19.41
C HIS A 1008 -8.59 -20.95 18.34
N GLY A 1009 -7.59 -21.15 17.47
CA GLY A 1009 -7.27 -20.19 16.42
C GLY A 1009 -8.46 -20.01 15.47
N HIS A 1010 -8.85 -18.76 15.23
CA HIS A 1010 -9.91 -18.46 14.28
C HIS A 1010 -9.33 -18.39 12.86
N ILE A 1011 -10.13 -18.68 11.84
CA ILE A 1011 -9.69 -18.58 10.43
C ILE A 1011 -9.18 -17.16 10.09
N VAL A 1012 -9.63 -16.17 10.84
CA VAL A 1012 -9.25 -14.76 10.72
C VAL A 1012 -7.80 -14.51 11.17
N ASP A 1013 -7.25 -15.35 12.04
CA ASP A 1013 -5.94 -15.17 12.66
C ASP A 1013 -4.80 -15.72 11.78
N TYR A 1014 -4.98 -16.93 11.27
CA TYR A 1014 -4.06 -17.58 10.33
C TYR A 1014 -4.80 -18.58 9.45
N GLN A 1015 -4.23 -18.90 8.29
CA GLN A 1015 -4.70 -19.97 7.42
C GLN A 1015 -3.54 -20.77 6.83
N VAL A 1016 -3.73 -22.08 6.73
CA VAL A 1016 -2.76 -22.99 6.10
C VAL A 1016 -3.21 -23.26 4.66
N GLY A 1017 -2.47 -22.72 3.70
CA GLY A 1017 -2.67 -22.93 2.27
C GLY A 1017 -2.10 -24.26 1.76
N LEU A 1018 -1.96 -24.38 0.45
CA LEU A 1018 -1.37 -25.54 -0.20
C LEU A 1018 0.14 -25.63 0.00
N SER A 1019 0.86 -24.50 -0.07
CA SER A 1019 2.33 -24.47 0.04
C SER A 1019 2.85 -23.60 1.19
N ARG A 1020 2.01 -22.68 1.70
CA ARG A 1020 2.38 -21.68 2.71
C ARG A 1020 1.39 -21.61 3.86
N VAL A 1021 1.81 -21.02 4.97
CA VAL A 1021 0.91 -20.52 6.03
C VAL A 1021 0.86 -19.00 5.95
N TYR A 1022 -0.34 -18.48 6.09
CA TYR A 1022 -0.70 -17.08 6.04
C TYR A 1022 -1.09 -16.59 7.43
N PHE A 1023 -0.55 -15.47 7.86
CA PHE A 1023 -0.72 -14.91 9.20
C PHE A 1023 -1.22 -13.48 9.15
N ARG A 1024 -2.08 -13.12 10.11
CA ARG A 1024 -2.22 -11.72 10.50
C ARG A 1024 -1.03 -11.27 11.34
N GLU A 1025 -0.73 -9.99 11.24
CA GLU A 1025 0.42 -9.35 11.90
C GLU A 1025 0.42 -9.58 13.42
N SER A 1026 -0.75 -9.43 14.07
CA SER A 1026 -0.91 -9.64 15.51
C SER A 1026 -0.51 -11.05 15.99
N ILE A 1027 -0.72 -12.06 15.16
CA ILE A 1027 -0.44 -13.47 15.50
C ILE A 1027 1.03 -13.79 15.29
N LEU A 1028 1.61 -13.30 14.19
CA LEU A 1028 3.02 -13.49 13.91
C LEU A 1028 3.90 -12.83 14.99
N ASP A 1029 3.51 -11.64 15.42
CA ASP A 1029 4.17 -10.92 16.52
C ASP A 1029 4.13 -11.71 17.84
N ASP A 1030 3.00 -12.31 18.18
CA ASP A 1030 2.89 -13.18 19.36
C ASP A 1030 3.82 -14.39 19.25
N LEU A 1031 3.84 -15.05 18.08
CA LEU A 1031 4.71 -16.18 17.81
C LEU A 1031 6.19 -15.81 17.96
N ASP A 1032 6.63 -14.70 17.37
CA ASP A 1032 8.03 -14.27 17.46
C ASP A 1032 8.42 -13.82 18.88
N LYS A 1033 7.51 -13.18 19.63
CA LYS A 1033 7.72 -12.86 21.06
C LYS A 1033 7.88 -14.14 21.89
N ARG A 1034 6.97 -15.11 21.73
CA ARG A 1034 7.05 -16.42 22.39
C ARG A 1034 8.35 -17.13 22.04
N ARG A 1035 8.75 -17.09 20.76
CA ARG A 1035 9.99 -17.69 20.26
C ARG A 1035 11.22 -17.05 20.89
N GLY A 1036 11.27 -15.72 20.98
CA GLY A 1036 12.36 -15.00 21.65
C GLY A 1036 12.52 -15.40 23.11
N VAL A 1037 11.41 -15.56 23.84
CA VAL A 1037 11.42 -16.05 25.24
C VAL A 1037 11.95 -17.50 25.31
N ALA A 1038 11.49 -18.38 24.44
CA ALA A 1038 11.94 -19.77 24.38
C ALA A 1038 13.45 -19.88 24.08
N LEU A 1039 13.93 -19.17 23.06
CA LEU A 1039 15.35 -19.13 22.69
C LEU A 1039 16.23 -18.64 23.83
N ARG A 1040 15.80 -17.59 24.54
CA ARG A 1040 16.53 -17.07 25.72
C ARG A 1040 16.65 -18.13 26.81
N ARG A 1041 15.58 -18.86 27.10
CA ARG A 1041 15.58 -19.96 28.09
C ARG A 1041 16.58 -21.05 27.72
N PHE A 1042 16.61 -21.47 26.45
CA PHE A 1042 17.58 -22.47 25.98
C PHE A 1042 19.02 -21.95 26.00
N ALA A 1043 19.25 -20.70 25.61
CA ALA A 1043 20.57 -20.07 25.69
C ALA A 1043 21.10 -20.03 27.13
N ILE A 1044 20.26 -19.65 28.11
CA ILE A 1044 20.63 -19.67 29.53
C ILE A 1044 21.01 -21.08 29.97
N ARG A 1045 20.24 -22.11 29.59
CA ARG A 1045 20.53 -23.51 29.95
C ARG A 1045 21.87 -24.01 29.37
N ILE A 1046 22.18 -23.65 28.13
CA ILE A 1046 23.48 -23.97 27.52
C ILE A 1046 24.60 -23.24 28.27
N GLN A 1047 24.43 -21.94 28.51
CA GLN A 1047 25.42 -21.11 29.20
C GLN A 1047 25.70 -21.62 30.62
N THR A 1048 24.68 -21.96 31.41
CA THR A 1048 24.86 -22.47 32.77
C THR A 1048 25.55 -23.83 32.78
N THR A 1049 25.19 -24.72 31.85
CA THR A 1049 25.84 -26.04 31.70
C THR A 1049 27.31 -25.90 31.35
N VAL A 1050 27.64 -25.04 30.38
CA VAL A 1050 29.03 -24.77 29.96
C VAL A 1050 29.82 -24.12 31.09
N LYS A 1051 29.26 -23.10 31.75
CA LYS A 1051 29.91 -22.43 32.90
C LYS A 1051 30.20 -23.42 34.03
N MET A 1052 29.22 -24.27 34.38
CA MET A 1052 29.39 -25.33 35.38
C MET A 1052 30.47 -26.33 34.99
N PHE A 1053 30.47 -26.79 33.73
CA PHE A 1053 31.49 -27.71 33.23
C PHE A 1053 32.90 -27.12 33.33
N LEU A 1054 33.08 -25.87 32.89
CA LEU A 1054 34.35 -25.16 32.96
C LEU A 1054 34.81 -24.94 34.41
N ALA A 1055 33.90 -24.51 35.29
CA ALA A 1055 34.20 -24.31 36.71
C ALA A 1055 34.60 -25.62 37.41
N ARG A 1056 33.83 -26.70 37.19
CA ARG A 1056 34.13 -28.04 37.74
C ARG A 1056 35.49 -28.53 37.25
N ARG A 1057 35.78 -28.40 35.96
CA ARG A 1057 37.07 -28.78 35.38
C ARG A 1057 38.23 -28.00 36.00
N ARG A 1058 38.07 -26.69 36.22
CA ARG A 1058 39.08 -25.84 36.89
C ARG A 1058 39.30 -26.27 38.34
N PHE A 1059 38.23 -26.47 39.10
CA PHE A 1059 38.28 -26.90 40.49
C PHE A 1059 38.96 -28.27 40.66
N VAL A 1060 38.60 -29.27 39.85
CA VAL A 1060 39.22 -30.60 39.89
C VAL A 1060 40.73 -30.52 39.62
N LYS A 1061 41.13 -29.68 38.65
CA LYS A 1061 42.55 -29.47 38.32
C LYS A 1061 43.31 -28.79 39.46
N GLN A 1062 42.73 -27.76 40.07
CA GLN A 1062 43.29 -27.07 41.24
C GLN A 1062 43.42 -28.00 42.45
N ARG A 1063 42.37 -28.76 42.76
CA ARG A 1063 42.37 -29.73 43.87
C ARG A 1063 43.47 -30.78 43.71
N ALA A 1064 43.61 -31.34 42.50
CA ALA A 1064 44.68 -32.31 42.22
C ALA A 1064 46.07 -31.70 42.43
N ALA A 1065 46.30 -30.47 41.97
CA ALA A 1065 47.57 -29.77 42.16
C ALA A 1065 47.86 -29.50 43.66
N ILE A 1066 46.88 -29.03 44.43
CA ILE A 1066 47.01 -28.76 45.87
C ILE A 1066 47.38 -30.05 46.63
N VAL A 1067 46.71 -31.17 46.36
CA VAL A 1067 47.00 -32.46 47.01
C VAL A 1067 48.44 -32.90 46.75
N VAL A 1068 48.92 -32.76 45.51
CA VAL A 1068 50.31 -33.10 45.14
C VAL A 1068 51.31 -32.20 45.89
N VAL A 1069 51.07 -30.89 45.96
CA VAL A 1069 51.94 -29.95 46.68
C VAL A 1069 51.96 -30.26 48.17
N GLN A 1070 50.80 -30.47 48.80
CA GLN A 1070 50.69 -30.80 50.22
C GLN A 1070 51.37 -32.14 50.56
N ALA A 1071 51.24 -33.16 49.70
CA ALA A 1071 51.89 -34.45 49.89
C ALA A 1071 53.42 -34.33 49.80
N ARG A 1072 53.93 -33.59 48.80
CA ARG A 1072 55.37 -33.32 48.68
C ARG A 1072 55.91 -32.51 49.85
N GLY A 1073 55.19 -31.49 50.30
CA GLY A 1073 55.54 -30.67 51.46
C GLY A 1073 55.61 -31.50 52.76
N ARG A 1074 54.56 -32.26 53.07
CA ARG A 1074 54.54 -33.17 54.22
C ARG A 1074 55.68 -34.20 54.17
N GLY A 1075 55.91 -34.80 52.99
CA GLY A 1075 57.01 -35.74 52.78
C GLY A 1075 58.39 -35.10 52.96
N PHE A 1076 58.58 -33.87 52.49
CA PHE A 1076 59.84 -33.12 52.69
C PHE A 1076 60.08 -32.83 54.17
N VAL A 1077 59.07 -32.32 54.89
CA VAL A 1077 59.18 -32.03 56.32
C VAL A 1077 59.57 -33.28 57.10
N GLN A 1078 58.92 -34.42 56.84
CA GLN A 1078 59.25 -35.66 57.55
C GLN A 1078 60.64 -36.20 57.21
N ARG A 1079 61.04 -36.19 55.93
CA ARG A 1079 62.40 -36.58 55.54
C ARG A 1079 63.47 -35.67 56.13
N SER A 1080 63.21 -34.36 56.21
CA SER A 1080 64.12 -33.39 56.82
C SER A 1080 64.22 -33.56 58.33
N ARG A 1081 63.13 -33.95 59.02
CA ARG A 1081 63.15 -34.29 60.45
C ARG A 1081 63.88 -35.60 60.74
N PHE A 1082 63.80 -36.59 59.85
CA PHE A 1082 64.52 -37.85 60.01
C PHE A 1082 66.03 -37.71 59.76
N ARG A 1083 66.43 -36.77 58.89
CA ARG A 1083 67.85 -36.49 58.58
C ARG A 1083 68.54 -35.58 59.60
N ARG A 1084 67.77 -34.82 60.38
CA ARG A 1084 68.25 -34.08 61.55
C ARG A 1084 68.26 -35.01 62.74
#